data_AF-A0A705SKI9-F1
#
_entry.id   AF-A0A705SKI9-F1
#
_cell.length_a   1.000
_cell.length_b   1.000
_cell.length_c   1.000
_cell.angle_alpha   90.00
_cell.angle_beta   90.00
_cell.angle_gamma   90.00
#
_symmetry.space_group_name_H-M   'P 1'
#
loop_
_entity.id
_entity.type
_entity.pdbx_description
1 polymer ?
#
loop_
_entity_poly.entity_id
_entity_poly.type
_entity_poly.pdbx_seq_one_letter_code
_entity_poly.pdbx_strand_id
1 'polypeptide(L)'
;MQKFLSLLFSRRALAVVGVLVLALLVWFVGPLVSFDTLRPLASVGSRVVTIALLLMLLVLWLVNWSMSIIGISVLCLAIGFVTPLLALGDVHPFAPLWVRLTLIGFILLMYALYGLYRLWRALRMDEQLLRRFLHPRGEEVPVAGEIKADLRTVNHIVTQAIRQLRQLRVDMPGWRKIFEGKRFLYELPWFMVVGSPGDGKTTALLNTGLQFPLAEQMEQTSRILTVPGGGTLHCDWWFTNEAVLIDTAGRYARHDDGGEASAAQRNAGEWQGFLGLLRKHRPGAPLNGVILTLNVADLTAQSPAERLAACAALRARLAELRETLGIRFPVYLVVTKMDLLPGFSEYFRTLTSHLRAQIWGFTLPYSRRRKAGDPQALARLTLRLDQGLDTRLQEEYDLKSRQRLYTFPREFAALGEPLLEAIEQIFLDSKFDATQLNNTLRGVFFTSAAQAQADAVADQLSIWQRFVRAIKTARGESSASLPHALPDGNRSYFLHDLLTQFIFREAHLVEPNLQWAWRYRLLRLGGHLLVLVLAFLLWQGMQTSQQTNGDYLNEISARATRLDGDVKAYTGKPAMAPVPALLDSARELSAWPELDPDAPPLAWRYGLYSVPPVTDSVASLYNRLLDQLLLPPLVKRMEYVLADAIARQDSKAAYDALRIYLLLNLDKDHEDKYNAAEIQSWVINDLGNSDSVAGFGGRAAVLTHIEALFDGSRVVHSPYEKDEALIRQARAFLDGHTSTERIYARALAAMESEAPQEFTLVRAVGADAGTVFVRSNGAPLDRGVPGIFTREGYRELFDKRLPEFVAAATANDGWVMGRESTPKKLTDSLRSQIPGQEQSVAREVRRLYLTEYARRWQDFLDSIHSINSAGEEGSSGLAYDLQVLRTLASPDSPLMRLGKAVVEQTTLVPPPDPQARQKQLAQRASG
;
A
#
# COMPACT_ATOMS: atom_id res chain seq x y z
N MET A 1 30.24 4.14 -7.17
CA MET A 1 28.77 4.33 -7.10
C MET A 1 27.97 3.02 -7.11
N GLN A 2 28.22 2.06 -8.02
CA GLN A 2 27.42 0.81 -8.10
C GLN A 2 27.43 -0.08 -6.85
N LYS A 3 28.55 -0.17 -6.11
CA LYS A 3 28.61 -0.92 -4.83
C LYS A 3 27.72 -0.28 -3.75
N PHE A 4 27.68 1.06 -3.69
CA PHE A 4 26.85 1.81 -2.74
C PHE A 4 25.36 1.71 -3.08
N LEU A 5 25.01 1.82 -4.37
CA LEU A 5 23.65 1.57 -4.87
C LEU A 5 23.19 0.12 -4.61
N SER A 6 24.06 -0.87 -4.81
CA SER A 6 23.73 -2.27 -4.52
C SER A 6 23.50 -2.57 -3.02
N LEU A 7 24.12 -1.77 -2.14
CA LEU A 7 23.94 -1.82 -0.69
C LEU A 7 22.59 -1.20 -0.28
N LEU A 8 22.26 -0.04 -0.84
CA LEU A 8 20.97 0.65 -0.66
C LEU A 8 19.77 -0.16 -1.17
N PHE A 9 19.92 -0.88 -2.30
CA PHE A 9 18.88 -1.74 -2.86
C PHE A 9 18.96 -3.20 -2.40
N SER A 10 19.78 -3.50 -1.38
CA SER A 10 19.79 -4.84 -0.79
C SER A 10 18.44 -5.11 -0.10
N ARG A 11 17.95 -6.36 -0.15
CA ARG A 11 16.69 -6.75 0.52
C ARG A 11 16.66 -6.37 2.01
N ARG A 12 17.82 -6.34 2.66
CA ARG A 12 17.95 -5.95 4.07
C ARG A 12 17.86 -4.44 4.26
N ALA A 13 18.53 -3.65 3.41
CA ALA A 13 18.42 -2.19 3.46
C ALA A 13 17.01 -1.69 3.15
N LEU A 14 16.36 -2.27 2.13
CA LEU A 14 14.96 -1.96 1.80
C LEU A 14 13.99 -2.35 2.92
N ALA A 15 14.23 -3.45 3.62
CA ALA A 15 13.42 -3.84 4.78
C ALA A 15 13.58 -2.86 5.96
N VAL A 16 14.82 -2.41 6.23
CA VAL A 16 15.10 -1.37 7.25
C VAL A 16 14.40 -0.06 6.90
N VAL A 17 14.55 0.40 5.67
CA VAL A 17 13.90 1.63 5.19
C VAL A 17 12.38 1.49 5.23
N GLY A 18 11.83 0.36 4.79
CA GLY A 18 10.39 0.10 4.82
C GLY A 18 9.81 0.11 6.24
N VAL A 19 10.51 -0.48 7.21
CA VAL A 19 10.10 -0.46 8.62
C VAL A 19 10.22 0.94 9.23
N LEU A 20 11.24 1.72 8.87
CA LEU A 20 11.37 3.12 9.29
C LEU A 20 10.25 4.00 8.73
N VAL A 21 9.88 3.80 7.47
CA VAL A 21 8.73 4.48 6.84
C VAL A 21 7.41 4.07 7.51
N LEU A 22 7.23 2.78 7.82
CA LEU A 22 6.08 2.30 8.59
C LEU A 22 6.04 2.88 10.00
N ALA A 23 7.17 3.01 10.68
CA ALA A 23 7.25 3.64 12.00
C ALA A 23 6.87 5.13 11.92
N LEU A 24 7.33 5.84 10.89
CA LEU A 24 6.93 7.23 10.61
C LEU A 24 5.42 7.33 10.32
N LEU A 25 4.87 6.43 9.50
CA LEU A 25 3.44 6.36 9.24
C LEU A 25 2.64 6.11 10.53
N VAL A 26 3.06 5.17 11.36
CA VAL A 26 2.42 4.90 12.67
C VAL A 26 2.52 6.13 13.58
N TRP A 27 3.62 6.88 13.54
CA TRP A 27 3.81 8.06 14.39
C TRP A 27 2.93 9.24 13.97
N PHE A 28 2.94 9.58 12.68
CA PHE A 28 2.31 10.77 12.12
C PHE A 28 0.89 10.53 11.61
N VAL A 29 0.65 9.41 10.94
CA VAL A 29 -0.66 9.05 10.37
C VAL A 29 -1.47 8.20 11.33
N GLY A 30 -0.84 7.43 12.22
CA GLY A 30 -1.52 6.59 13.22
C GLY A 30 -2.66 7.29 13.99
N PRO A 31 -2.50 8.53 14.50
CA PRO A 31 -3.57 9.24 15.21
C PRO A 31 -4.79 9.58 14.34
N LEU A 32 -4.59 9.63 13.01
CA LEU A 32 -5.62 9.90 12.01
C LEU A 32 -6.34 8.62 11.57
N VAL A 33 -5.82 7.43 11.93
CA VAL A 33 -6.45 6.15 11.64
C VAL A 33 -7.51 5.85 12.69
N SER A 34 -8.78 5.99 12.30
CA SER A 34 -9.95 5.62 13.10
C SER A 34 -10.77 4.53 12.41
N PHE A 35 -11.22 3.56 13.19
CA PHE A 35 -12.25 2.62 12.78
C PHE A 35 -13.48 2.90 13.64
N ASP A 36 -14.46 3.60 13.07
CA ASP A 36 -15.62 4.09 13.83
C ASP A 36 -15.18 4.99 15.02
N THR A 37 -15.55 4.68 16.26
CA THR A 37 -15.10 5.41 17.46
C THR A 37 -13.70 5.02 17.95
N LEU A 38 -13.12 3.93 17.44
CA LEU A 38 -11.84 3.39 17.91
C LEU A 38 -10.67 4.06 17.18
N ARG A 39 -9.82 4.75 17.95
CA ARG A 39 -8.54 5.29 17.50
C ARG A 39 -7.36 4.53 18.12
N PRO A 40 -7.04 3.32 17.63
CA PRO A 40 -6.07 2.42 18.26
C PRO A 40 -4.66 3.03 18.39
N LEU A 41 -4.29 3.95 17.50
CA LEU A 41 -2.99 4.63 17.45
C LEU A 41 -3.06 6.10 17.89
N ALA A 42 -4.15 6.56 18.51
CA ALA A 42 -4.23 7.93 19.04
C ALA A 42 -3.27 8.13 20.22
N SER A 43 -3.24 7.16 21.16
CA SER A 43 -2.39 7.25 22.34
C SER A 43 -0.90 7.23 21.96
N VAL A 44 -0.09 8.02 22.65
CA VAL A 44 1.38 7.97 22.48
C VAL A 44 1.90 6.58 22.87
N GLY A 45 1.33 5.97 23.92
CA GLY A 45 1.71 4.63 24.39
C GLY A 45 1.53 3.54 23.33
N SER A 46 0.38 3.51 22.65
CA SER A 46 0.12 2.53 21.58
C SER A 46 1.05 2.72 20.38
N ARG A 47 1.33 3.95 19.96
CA ARG A 47 2.29 4.24 18.87
C ARG A 47 3.71 3.79 19.21
N VAL A 48 4.18 4.09 20.42
CA VAL A 48 5.52 3.66 20.88
C VAL A 48 5.61 2.13 20.92
N VAL A 49 4.58 1.44 21.42
CA VAL A 49 4.54 -0.02 21.46
C VAL A 49 4.55 -0.63 20.06
N THR A 50 3.74 -0.09 19.13
CA THR A 50 3.70 -0.57 17.74
C THR A 50 5.03 -0.33 17.02
N ILE A 51 5.67 0.82 17.22
CA ILE A 51 6.99 1.12 16.63
C ILE A 51 8.08 0.22 17.23
N ALA A 52 8.07 0.03 18.55
CA ALA A 52 9.00 -0.87 19.23
C ALA A 52 8.85 -2.32 18.72
N LEU A 53 7.62 -2.78 18.51
CA LEU A 53 7.33 -4.09 17.90
C LEU A 53 7.87 -4.20 16.47
N LEU A 54 7.65 -3.18 15.63
CA LEU A 54 8.15 -3.16 14.25
C LEU A 54 9.68 -3.17 14.19
N LEU A 55 10.35 -2.38 15.04
CA LEU A 55 11.82 -2.34 15.13
C LEU A 55 12.39 -3.63 15.72
N MET A 56 11.76 -4.21 16.74
CA MET A 56 12.13 -5.50 17.29
C MET A 56 12.01 -6.60 16.22
N LEU A 57 10.93 -6.60 15.43
CA LEU A 57 10.73 -7.54 14.33
C LEU A 57 11.79 -7.38 13.23
N LEU A 58 12.18 -6.15 12.91
CA LEU A 58 13.25 -5.83 11.99
C LEU A 58 14.60 -6.37 12.49
N VAL A 59 14.98 -6.06 13.73
CA VAL A 59 16.24 -6.52 14.34
C VAL A 59 16.30 -8.04 14.38
N LEU A 60 15.22 -8.69 14.81
CA LEU A 60 15.16 -10.16 14.90
C LEU A 60 15.17 -10.84 13.52
N TRP A 61 14.57 -10.22 12.50
CA TRP A 61 14.66 -10.66 11.10
C TRP A 61 16.08 -10.51 10.54
N LEU A 62 16.77 -9.40 10.85
CA LEU A 62 18.17 -9.16 10.46
C LEU A 62 19.14 -10.16 11.10
N VAL A 63 18.87 -10.59 12.34
CA VAL A 63 19.66 -11.58 13.09
C VAL A 63 19.35 -13.04 12.67
N ASN A 64 18.41 -13.25 11.74
CA ASN A 64 18.12 -14.56 11.14
C ASN A 64 17.61 -15.61 12.17
N TRP A 65 16.99 -15.16 13.26
CA TRP A 65 16.46 -16.03 14.32
C TRP A 65 15.14 -16.70 13.88
N SER A 66 14.70 -17.76 14.59
CA SER A 66 13.54 -18.57 14.16
C SER A 66 12.26 -17.74 14.09
N MET A 67 11.77 -17.48 12.87
CA MET A 67 10.55 -16.69 12.59
C MET A 67 9.31 -17.15 13.37
N SER A 68 9.27 -18.41 13.81
CA SER A 68 8.17 -18.96 14.61
C SER A 68 8.08 -18.32 15.99
N ILE A 69 9.21 -18.05 16.67
CA ILE A 69 9.22 -17.40 17.99
C ILE A 69 8.70 -15.97 17.83
N ILE A 70 9.14 -15.29 16.78
CA ILE A 70 8.74 -13.91 16.43
C ILE A 70 7.23 -13.82 16.20
N GLY A 71 6.69 -14.72 15.35
CA GLY A 71 5.26 -14.72 15.03
C GLY A 71 4.38 -14.95 16.27
N ILE A 72 4.82 -15.80 17.18
CA ILE A 72 4.07 -16.11 18.41
C ILE A 72 4.19 -14.99 19.44
N SER A 73 5.37 -14.39 19.61
CA SER A 73 5.52 -13.21 20.48
C SER A 73 4.65 -12.04 19.99
N VAL A 74 4.60 -11.79 18.68
CA VAL A 74 3.73 -10.77 18.08
C VAL A 74 2.25 -11.12 18.25
N LEU A 75 1.86 -12.38 18.03
CA LEU A 75 0.48 -12.84 18.23
C LEU A 75 0.05 -12.67 19.69
N CYS A 76 0.91 -13.00 20.66
CA CYS A 76 0.64 -12.80 22.08
C CYS A 76 0.52 -11.31 22.43
N LEU A 77 1.36 -10.45 21.85
CA LEU A 77 1.26 -9.00 22.04
C LEU A 77 0.00 -8.42 21.38
N ALA A 78 -0.38 -8.91 20.20
CA ALA A 78 -1.63 -8.53 19.54
C ALA A 78 -2.85 -8.95 20.37
N ILE A 79 -2.84 -10.15 20.97
CA ILE A 79 -3.89 -10.59 21.90
C ILE A 79 -3.87 -9.80 23.21
N GLY A 80 -2.71 -9.33 23.66
CA GLY A 80 -2.62 -8.49 24.86
C GLY A 80 -3.23 -7.10 24.66
N PHE A 81 -2.95 -6.48 23.52
CA PHE A 81 -3.17 -5.05 23.28
C PHE A 81 -4.23 -4.72 22.22
N VAL A 82 -4.48 -5.58 21.23
CA VAL A 82 -5.38 -5.31 20.09
C VAL A 82 -6.77 -5.93 20.31
N THR A 83 -6.86 -7.15 20.85
CA THR A 83 -8.16 -7.81 21.05
C THR A 83 -9.10 -7.14 22.07
N PRO A 84 -8.65 -6.36 23.08
CA PRO A 84 -9.56 -5.53 23.89
C PRO A 84 -10.34 -4.50 23.09
N LEU A 85 -9.81 -4.10 21.93
CA LEU A 85 -10.41 -3.11 21.04
C LEU A 85 -11.43 -3.75 20.08
N LEU A 86 -11.53 -5.08 20.03
CA LEU A 86 -12.52 -5.78 19.21
C LEU A 86 -13.85 -5.82 19.96
N ALA A 87 -14.82 -5.06 19.46
CA ALA A 87 -16.21 -5.06 19.93
C ALA A 87 -17.07 -5.94 19.01
N LEU A 88 -17.97 -6.74 19.59
CA LEU A 88 -19.04 -7.44 18.90
C LEU A 88 -20.35 -6.82 19.37
N GLY A 89 -20.81 -5.78 18.67
CA GLY A 89 -21.84 -4.89 19.19
C GLY A 89 -21.35 -4.18 20.46
N ASP A 90 -22.14 -4.19 21.52
CA ASP A 90 -21.78 -3.59 22.82
C ASP A 90 -20.93 -4.51 23.73
N VAL A 91 -20.70 -5.75 23.31
CA VAL A 91 -19.96 -6.73 24.12
C VAL A 91 -18.49 -6.73 23.72
N HIS A 92 -17.62 -6.54 24.72
CA HIS A 92 -16.16 -6.68 24.58
C HIS A 92 -15.69 -8.00 25.20
N PRO A 93 -15.89 -9.16 24.55
CA PRO A 93 -15.62 -10.47 25.14
C PRO A 93 -14.14 -10.70 25.52
N PHE A 94 -13.22 -9.95 24.90
CA PHE A 94 -11.78 -10.03 25.15
C PHE A 94 -11.23 -8.88 26.01
N ALA A 95 -12.08 -7.98 26.53
CA ALA A 95 -11.66 -6.95 27.48
C ALA A 95 -11.16 -7.52 28.82
N PRO A 96 -11.77 -8.56 29.42
CA PRO A 96 -11.31 -9.09 30.70
C PRO A 96 -9.86 -9.62 30.61
N LEU A 97 -9.02 -9.22 31.57
CA LEU A 97 -7.60 -9.61 31.62
C LEU A 97 -7.43 -11.14 31.63
N TRP A 98 -8.32 -11.85 32.34
CA TRP A 98 -8.23 -13.30 32.48
C TRP A 98 -8.45 -14.05 31.15
N VAL A 99 -9.36 -13.57 30.28
CA VAL A 99 -9.60 -14.16 28.94
C VAL A 99 -8.36 -14.00 28.06
N ARG A 100 -7.65 -12.88 28.17
CA ARG A 100 -6.41 -12.63 27.41
C ARG A 100 -5.26 -13.52 27.89
N LEU A 101 -5.10 -13.65 29.20
CA LEU A 101 -4.05 -14.48 29.79
C LEU A 101 -4.27 -15.97 29.50
N THR A 102 -5.52 -16.46 29.52
CA THR A 102 -5.83 -17.85 29.15
C THR A 102 -5.56 -18.13 27.68
N LEU A 103 -5.91 -17.20 26.77
CA LEU A 103 -5.65 -17.35 25.33
C LEU A 103 -4.14 -17.33 25.02
N ILE A 104 -3.39 -16.40 25.63
CA ILE A 104 -1.93 -16.33 25.51
C ILE A 104 -1.27 -17.60 26.06
N GLY A 105 -1.71 -18.05 27.25
CA GLY A 105 -1.23 -19.28 27.88
C GLY A 105 -1.46 -20.51 27.00
N PHE A 106 -2.64 -20.63 26.38
CA PHE A 106 -2.96 -21.72 25.47
C PHE A 106 -2.07 -21.74 24.22
N ILE A 107 -1.82 -20.57 23.61
CA ILE A 107 -0.95 -20.44 22.43
C ILE A 107 0.50 -20.81 22.78
N LEU A 108 1.01 -20.34 23.92
CA LEU A 108 2.36 -20.66 24.37
C LEU A 108 2.50 -22.16 24.70
N LEU A 109 1.49 -22.77 25.32
CA LEU A 109 1.45 -24.21 25.60
C LEU A 109 1.48 -25.03 24.30
N MET A 110 0.65 -24.68 23.32
CA MET A 110 0.63 -25.34 22.00
C MET A 110 1.98 -25.19 21.28
N TYR A 111 2.60 -24.02 21.37
CA TYR A 111 3.92 -23.82 20.79
C TYR A 111 5.01 -24.63 21.50
N ALA A 112 4.98 -24.69 22.84
CA ALA A 112 5.90 -25.50 23.62
C ALA A 112 5.77 -26.99 23.28
N LEU A 113 4.53 -27.50 23.17
CA LEU A 113 4.25 -28.87 22.74
C LEU A 113 4.74 -29.13 21.30
N TYR A 114 4.54 -28.20 20.38
CA TYR A 114 5.07 -28.29 19.01
C TYR A 114 6.61 -28.30 18.99
N GLY A 115 7.24 -27.45 19.82
CA GLY A 115 8.69 -27.42 20.01
C GLY A 115 9.24 -28.74 20.56
N LEU A 116 8.56 -29.31 21.56
CA LEU A 116 8.90 -30.59 22.16
C LEU A 116 8.74 -31.75 21.17
N TYR A 117 7.65 -31.75 20.39
CA TYR A 117 7.45 -32.71 19.30
C TYR A 117 8.55 -32.61 18.25
N ARG A 118 8.94 -31.40 17.85
CA ARG A 118 10.02 -31.17 16.88
C ARG A 118 11.37 -31.63 17.44
N LEU A 119 11.65 -31.38 18.72
CA LEU A 119 12.85 -31.85 19.40
C LEU A 119 12.87 -33.37 19.49
N TRP A 120 11.77 -34.00 19.90
CA TRP A 120 11.63 -35.45 19.97
C TRP A 120 11.82 -36.12 18.61
N ARG A 121 11.24 -35.53 17.55
CA ARG A 121 11.44 -36.00 16.17
C ARG A 121 12.88 -35.82 15.72
N ALA A 122 13.53 -34.71 16.07
CA ALA A 122 14.95 -34.49 15.76
C ALA A 122 15.86 -35.50 16.48
N LEU A 123 15.60 -35.77 17.75
CA LEU A 123 16.32 -36.78 18.54
C LEU A 123 16.13 -38.20 18.00
N ARG A 124 14.96 -38.54 17.45
CA ARG A 124 14.71 -39.86 16.82
C ARG A 124 15.29 -40.03 15.42
N MET A 125 15.48 -38.95 14.67
CA MET A 125 15.92 -39.00 13.27
C MET A 125 17.42 -38.76 13.11
N ASP A 126 18.09 -38.22 14.13
CA ASP A 126 19.49 -37.81 14.04
C ASP A 126 20.29 -38.40 15.23
N GLU A 127 20.87 -39.58 15.00
CA GLU A 127 21.69 -40.31 15.99
C GLU A 127 22.87 -39.47 16.50
N GLN A 128 23.38 -38.52 15.70
CA GLN A 128 24.49 -37.66 16.11
C GLN A 128 24.06 -36.60 17.12
N LEU A 129 22.85 -36.05 16.97
CA LEU A 129 22.26 -35.14 17.95
C LEU A 129 21.96 -35.86 19.27
N LEU A 130 21.46 -37.09 19.20
CA LEU A 130 21.22 -37.94 20.36
C LEU A 130 22.53 -38.25 21.10
N ARG A 131 23.60 -38.61 20.37
CA ARG A 131 24.94 -38.84 20.94
C ARG A 131 25.55 -37.57 21.54
N ARG A 132 25.37 -36.39 20.94
CA ARG A 132 25.83 -35.11 21.51
C ARG A 132 25.07 -34.72 22.78
N PHE A 133 23.76 -35.00 22.85
CA PHE A 133 22.96 -34.77 24.05
C PHE A 133 23.31 -35.75 25.18
N LEU A 134 23.60 -37.01 24.85
CA LEU A 134 23.95 -38.05 25.83
C LEU A 134 25.43 -37.97 26.26
N HIS A 135 26.35 -37.56 25.39
CA HIS A 135 27.79 -37.49 25.64
C HIS A 135 28.37 -36.12 25.23
N PRO A 136 28.27 -35.09 26.10
CA PRO A 136 28.69 -33.71 25.78
C PRO A 136 30.22 -33.50 25.72
N ARG A 137 31.03 -34.51 26.10
CA ARG A 137 32.49 -34.41 26.31
C ARG A 137 33.31 -35.42 25.47
N GLY A 138 32.86 -35.79 24.27
CA GLY A 138 33.68 -36.60 23.36
C GLY A 138 34.64 -35.74 22.54
N GLU A 139 35.92 -36.12 22.50
CA GLU A 139 36.95 -35.53 21.62
C GLU A 139 36.46 -35.47 20.15
N GLU A 140 36.71 -34.35 19.47
CA GLU A 140 36.43 -34.23 18.03
C GLU A 140 37.33 -35.22 17.27
N VAL A 141 36.76 -36.34 16.84
CA VAL A 141 37.43 -37.33 15.97
C VAL A 141 37.94 -36.61 14.70
N PRO A 142 39.23 -36.75 14.32
CA PRO A 142 39.83 -36.01 13.20
C PRO A 142 39.07 -36.15 11.86
N VAL A 143 38.45 -37.32 11.63
CA VAL A 143 37.59 -37.62 10.47
C VAL A 143 36.40 -36.65 10.35
N ALA A 144 35.83 -36.19 11.48
CA ALA A 144 34.70 -35.26 11.46
C ALA A 144 35.10 -33.83 11.04
N GLY A 145 36.35 -33.43 11.26
CA GLY A 145 36.90 -32.15 10.82
C GLY A 145 37.07 -32.10 9.30
N GLU A 146 37.60 -33.17 8.71
CA GLU A 146 37.80 -33.30 7.26
C GLU A 146 36.46 -33.38 6.52
N ILE A 147 35.49 -34.16 7.02
CA ILE A 147 34.12 -34.19 6.44
C ILE A 147 33.52 -32.79 6.39
N LYS A 148 33.66 -31.98 7.46
CA LYS A 148 33.16 -30.59 7.48
C LYS A 148 33.87 -29.72 6.44
N ALA A 149 35.16 -29.93 6.19
CA ALA A 149 35.91 -29.18 5.18
C ALA A 149 35.42 -29.53 3.77
N ASP A 150 35.29 -30.82 3.45
CA ASP A 150 34.77 -31.30 2.17
C ASP A 150 33.35 -30.79 1.92
N LEU A 151 32.48 -30.84 2.94
CA LEU A 151 31.11 -30.33 2.86
C LEU A 151 31.04 -28.82 2.62
N ARG A 152 32.01 -28.04 3.12
CA ARG A 152 32.12 -26.60 2.82
C ARG A 152 32.50 -26.38 1.37
N THR A 153 33.44 -27.16 0.84
CA THR A 153 33.85 -27.12 -0.56
C THR A 153 32.68 -27.48 -1.48
N VAL A 154 31.99 -28.59 -1.20
CA VAL A 154 30.78 -29.00 -1.94
C VAL A 154 29.68 -27.93 -1.86
N ASN A 155 29.43 -27.35 -0.67
CA ASN A 155 28.46 -26.27 -0.53
C ASN A 155 28.85 -25.02 -1.33
N HIS A 156 30.14 -24.71 -1.41
CA HIS A 156 30.65 -23.63 -2.26
C HIS A 156 30.36 -23.90 -3.74
N ILE A 157 30.69 -25.09 -4.22
CA ILE A 157 30.44 -25.55 -5.60
C ILE A 157 28.96 -25.44 -5.93
N VAL A 158 28.07 -26.00 -5.10
CA VAL A 158 26.61 -25.96 -5.31
C VAL A 158 26.09 -24.52 -5.32
N THR A 159 26.57 -23.68 -4.40
CA THR A 159 26.12 -22.28 -4.32
C THR A 159 26.60 -21.47 -5.52
N GLN A 160 27.83 -21.71 -5.99
CA GLN A 160 28.38 -21.08 -7.18
C GLN A 160 27.61 -21.50 -8.43
N ALA A 161 27.35 -22.80 -8.60
CA ALA A 161 26.55 -23.35 -9.69
C ALA A 161 25.15 -22.70 -9.76
N ILE A 162 24.47 -22.57 -8.61
CA ILE A 162 23.15 -21.91 -8.55
C ILE A 162 23.23 -20.41 -8.91
N ARG A 163 24.31 -19.72 -8.54
CA ARG A 163 24.52 -18.31 -8.92
C ARG A 163 24.74 -18.18 -10.42
N GLN A 164 25.55 -19.06 -11.01
CA GLN A 164 25.77 -19.09 -12.47
C GLN A 164 24.46 -19.35 -13.21
N LEU A 165 23.67 -20.35 -12.77
CA LEU A 165 22.34 -20.63 -13.35
C LEU A 165 21.41 -19.41 -13.30
N ARG A 166 21.46 -18.63 -12.21
CA ARG A 166 20.67 -17.40 -12.07
C ARG A 166 21.14 -16.28 -13.01
N GLN A 167 22.44 -16.23 -13.32
CA GLN A 167 23.03 -15.24 -14.23
C GLN A 167 22.75 -15.55 -15.71
N LEU A 168 22.55 -16.82 -16.07
CA LEU A 168 22.26 -17.24 -17.45
C LEU A 168 20.84 -16.87 -17.95
N ARG A 169 19.97 -16.29 -17.11
CA ARG A 169 18.56 -16.01 -17.47
C ARG A 169 18.14 -14.54 -17.33
N VAL A 170 19.07 -13.61 -17.53
CA VAL A 170 18.87 -12.17 -17.24
C VAL A 170 18.20 -11.41 -18.39
N ASP A 171 17.10 -11.93 -18.95
CA ASP A 171 16.34 -11.24 -20.03
C ASP A 171 14.96 -10.69 -19.60
N MET A 172 14.68 -10.58 -18.29
CA MET A 172 13.37 -10.11 -17.80
C MET A 172 13.39 -8.74 -17.09
N PRO A 173 12.32 -7.90 -17.23
CA PRO A 173 12.21 -6.57 -16.62
C PRO A 173 12.27 -6.59 -15.08
N GLY A 174 12.85 -5.54 -14.50
CA GLY A 174 13.25 -5.45 -13.08
C GLY A 174 12.16 -5.70 -12.02
N TRP A 175 10.90 -5.39 -12.30
CA TRP A 175 9.81 -5.57 -11.32
C TRP A 175 9.33 -7.03 -11.21
N ARG A 176 9.34 -7.80 -12.31
CA ARG A 176 9.00 -9.23 -12.30
C ARG A 176 10.03 -10.08 -11.54
N LYS A 177 11.29 -9.64 -11.50
CA LYS A 177 12.37 -10.28 -10.72
C LYS A 177 12.10 -10.34 -9.21
N ILE A 178 11.24 -9.48 -8.68
CA ILE A 178 10.87 -9.47 -7.26
C ILE A 178 9.83 -10.57 -6.96
N PHE A 179 8.93 -10.84 -7.90
CA PHE A 179 7.85 -11.81 -7.77
C PHE A 179 8.24 -13.24 -8.23
N GLU A 180 9.33 -13.41 -8.99
CA GLU A 180 9.72 -14.71 -9.59
C GLU A 180 10.38 -15.73 -8.63
N GLY A 181 10.69 -15.35 -7.39
CA GLY A 181 11.13 -16.29 -6.35
C GLY A 181 12.24 -17.25 -6.80
N LYS A 182 12.06 -18.56 -6.53
CA LYS A 182 12.99 -19.64 -6.90
C LYS A 182 12.62 -20.36 -8.21
N ARG A 183 11.77 -19.75 -9.05
CA ARG A 183 11.20 -20.42 -10.24
C ARG A 183 12.28 -20.82 -11.26
N PHE A 184 13.34 -20.02 -11.38
CA PHE A 184 14.49 -20.29 -12.23
C PHE A 184 15.14 -21.66 -11.99
N LEU A 185 15.07 -22.22 -10.77
CA LEU A 185 15.63 -23.54 -10.47
C LEU A 185 14.90 -24.69 -11.19
N TYR A 186 13.71 -24.46 -11.75
CA TYR A 186 12.87 -25.52 -12.33
C TYR A 186 12.66 -25.41 -13.84
N GLU A 187 13.20 -24.39 -14.51
CA GLU A 187 13.01 -24.23 -15.97
C GLU A 187 14.02 -25.05 -16.78
N LEU A 188 15.18 -25.43 -16.20
CA LEU A 188 16.11 -26.39 -16.80
C LEU A 188 16.11 -27.67 -15.94
N PRO A 189 15.97 -28.85 -16.54
CA PRO A 189 16.02 -30.11 -15.81
C PRO A 189 17.45 -30.44 -15.35
N TRP A 190 17.59 -31.11 -14.20
CA TRP A 190 18.90 -31.52 -13.67
C TRP A 190 19.02 -33.04 -13.76
N PHE A 191 20.05 -33.51 -14.43
CA PHE A 191 20.38 -34.93 -14.51
C PHE A 191 21.70 -35.19 -13.81
N MET A 192 21.79 -36.31 -13.11
CA MET A 192 23.01 -36.73 -12.44
C MET A 192 23.60 -37.92 -13.18
N VAL A 193 24.90 -37.88 -13.46
CA VAL A 193 25.65 -38.98 -14.07
C VAL A 193 26.33 -39.76 -12.95
N VAL A 194 26.00 -41.05 -12.82
CA VAL A 194 26.52 -41.94 -11.76
C VAL A 194 27.14 -43.17 -12.40
N GLY A 195 28.29 -43.60 -11.90
CA GLY A 195 28.97 -44.81 -12.38
C GLY A 195 30.37 -44.96 -11.81
N SER A 196 30.98 -46.11 -12.05
CA SER A 196 32.28 -46.47 -11.48
C SER A 196 33.41 -45.53 -11.93
N PRO A 197 34.50 -45.43 -11.14
CA PRO A 197 35.71 -44.73 -11.59
C PRO A 197 36.18 -45.30 -12.94
N GLY A 198 36.48 -44.42 -13.90
CA GLY A 198 36.97 -44.84 -15.21
C GLY A 198 35.90 -45.18 -16.24
N ASP A 199 34.60 -45.14 -15.95
CA ASP A 199 33.51 -45.38 -16.93
C ASP A 199 33.47 -44.35 -18.09
N GLY A 200 34.25 -43.27 -18.01
CA GLY A 200 34.26 -42.23 -19.03
C GLY A 200 33.08 -41.26 -18.92
N LYS A 201 32.54 -41.04 -17.71
CA LYS A 201 31.43 -40.08 -17.43
C LYS A 201 31.72 -38.69 -17.98
N THR A 202 32.81 -38.07 -17.53
CA THR A 202 33.24 -36.74 -17.97
C THR A 202 33.53 -36.71 -19.46
N THR A 203 34.26 -37.71 -19.97
CA THR A 203 34.58 -37.83 -21.40
C THR A 203 33.34 -37.95 -22.28
N ALA A 204 32.33 -38.71 -21.83
CA ALA A 204 31.04 -38.79 -22.50
C ALA A 204 30.37 -37.42 -22.54
N LEU A 205 30.27 -36.72 -21.42
CA LEU A 205 29.63 -35.40 -21.39
C LEU A 205 30.34 -34.38 -22.30
N LEU A 206 31.68 -34.34 -22.30
CA LEU A 206 32.45 -33.37 -23.09
C LEU A 206 32.43 -33.66 -24.59
N ASN A 207 32.39 -34.93 -25.01
CA ASN A 207 32.38 -35.31 -26.43
C ASN A 207 30.96 -35.48 -27.02
N THR A 208 29.91 -35.11 -26.29
CA THR A 208 28.51 -35.15 -26.78
C THR A 208 28.21 -34.15 -27.89
N GLY A 209 28.99 -33.08 -28.03
CA GLY A 209 28.67 -31.96 -28.92
C GLY A 209 27.60 -31.00 -28.38
N LEU A 210 27.31 -31.04 -27.08
CA LEU A 210 26.43 -30.08 -26.41
C LEU A 210 27.03 -28.67 -26.43
N GLN A 211 26.17 -27.66 -26.56
CA GLN A 211 26.57 -26.26 -26.50
C GLN A 211 26.61 -25.77 -25.04
N PHE A 212 27.80 -25.34 -24.59
CA PHE A 212 28.01 -24.78 -23.26
C PHE A 212 28.10 -23.24 -23.36
N PRO A 213 27.17 -22.47 -22.78
CA PRO A 213 27.13 -21.02 -22.92
C PRO A 213 28.20 -20.29 -22.08
N LEU A 214 28.88 -20.97 -21.15
CA LEU A 214 29.86 -20.38 -20.24
C LEU A 214 31.29 -20.55 -20.75
N ALA A 215 31.99 -19.45 -21.00
CA ALA A 215 33.38 -19.45 -21.49
C ALA A 215 34.37 -20.18 -20.55
N GLU A 216 34.19 -20.05 -19.23
CA GLU A 216 35.00 -20.74 -18.22
C GLU A 216 34.86 -22.26 -18.32
N GLN A 217 33.67 -22.77 -18.69
CA GLN A 217 33.43 -24.19 -18.90
C GLN A 217 34.03 -24.69 -20.21
N MET A 218 34.11 -23.84 -21.24
CA MET A 218 34.80 -24.16 -22.49
C MET A 218 36.32 -24.29 -22.26
N GLU A 219 36.90 -23.43 -21.42
CA GLU A 219 38.32 -23.52 -21.05
C GLU A 219 38.61 -24.78 -20.22
N GLN A 220 37.77 -25.09 -19.22
CA GLN A 220 37.87 -26.34 -18.43
C GLN A 220 37.73 -27.59 -19.32
N THR A 221 36.78 -27.60 -20.26
CA THR A 221 36.61 -28.67 -21.25
C THR A 221 37.88 -28.90 -22.05
N SER A 222 38.52 -27.82 -22.54
CA SER A 222 39.77 -27.93 -23.32
C SER A 222 40.92 -28.52 -22.51
N ARG A 223 41.09 -28.14 -21.24
CA ARG A 223 42.16 -28.65 -20.37
C ARG A 223 41.95 -30.13 -20.01
N ILE A 224 40.72 -30.52 -19.66
CA ILE A 224 40.37 -31.90 -19.29
C ILE A 224 40.55 -32.86 -20.47
N LEU A 225 40.24 -32.42 -21.70
CA LEU A 225 40.45 -33.23 -22.91
C LEU A 225 41.93 -33.39 -23.29
N THR A 226 42.80 -32.48 -22.86
CA THR A 226 44.25 -32.52 -23.15
C THR A 226 45.11 -33.29 -22.14
N VAL A 227 44.59 -33.56 -20.92
CA VAL A 227 45.32 -34.30 -19.88
C VAL A 227 44.70 -35.68 -19.69
N PRO A 228 45.34 -36.76 -20.16
CA PRO A 228 44.85 -38.12 -19.92
C PRO A 228 44.86 -38.44 -18.41
N GLY A 229 43.68 -38.75 -17.83
CA GLY A 229 43.58 -39.25 -16.45
C GLY A 229 43.13 -38.26 -15.37
N GLY A 230 42.78 -37.01 -15.72
CA GLY A 230 42.17 -36.06 -14.76
C GLY A 230 40.74 -36.46 -14.40
N GLY A 231 40.52 -37.07 -13.23
CA GLY A 231 39.18 -37.44 -12.75
C GLY A 231 38.47 -36.34 -11.95
N THR A 232 37.14 -36.33 -11.96
CA THR A 232 36.31 -35.43 -11.13
C THR A 232 36.57 -35.65 -9.63
N LEU A 233 36.98 -34.58 -8.94
CA LEU A 233 37.34 -34.59 -7.53
C LEU A 233 36.14 -34.53 -6.59
N HIS A 234 35.04 -33.86 -6.92
CA HIS A 234 33.85 -33.81 -6.04
C HIS A 234 32.58 -33.97 -6.88
N CYS A 235 32.09 -32.87 -7.43
CA CYS A 235 31.04 -32.87 -8.44
C CYS A 235 31.19 -31.65 -9.34
N ASP A 236 31.10 -31.87 -10.65
CA ASP A 236 31.19 -30.81 -11.64
C ASP A 236 29.80 -30.54 -12.22
N TRP A 237 29.48 -29.26 -12.42
CA TRP A 237 28.17 -28.82 -12.89
C TRP A 237 28.29 -28.28 -14.29
N TRP A 238 27.76 -29.00 -15.27
CA TRP A 238 27.80 -28.61 -16.68
C TRP A 238 26.45 -28.00 -17.08
N PHE A 239 26.46 -26.76 -17.58
CA PHE A 239 25.25 -26.04 -17.98
C PHE A 239 25.11 -26.07 -19.49
N THR A 240 23.96 -26.54 -20.00
CA THR A 240 23.64 -26.49 -21.42
C THR A 240 22.36 -25.68 -21.65
N ASN A 241 22.03 -25.45 -22.92
CA ASN A 241 20.78 -24.77 -23.29
C ASN A 241 19.52 -25.59 -22.92
N GLU A 242 19.66 -26.91 -22.72
CA GLU A 242 18.52 -27.83 -22.52
C GLU A 242 18.48 -28.48 -21.14
N ALA A 243 19.62 -28.64 -20.45
CA ALA A 243 19.69 -29.28 -19.15
C ALA A 243 20.91 -28.84 -18.31
N VAL A 244 20.88 -29.17 -17.03
CA VAL A 244 22.06 -29.12 -16.14
C VAL A 244 22.50 -30.55 -15.87
N LEU A 245 23.77 -30.85 -16.14
CA LEU A 245 24.36 -32.17 -15.94
C LEU A 245 25.31 -32.12 -14.76
N ILE A 246 25.03 -32.93 -13.75
CA ILE A 246 25.85 -33.07 -12.55
C ILE A 246 26.74 -34.30 -12.76
N ASP A 247 28.01 -34.07 -13.05
CA ASP A 247 29.01 -35.12 -13.12
C ASP A 247 29.53 -35.42 -11.72
N THR A 248 29.53 -36.70 -11.34
CA THR A 248 29.87 -37.14 -9.98
C THR A 248 31.21 -37.85 -9.94
N ALA A 249 31.98 -37.64 -8.87
CA ALA A 249 33.22 -38.37 -8.67
C ALA A 249 32.96 -39.89 -8.65
N GLY A 250 33.81 -40.67 -9.34
CA GLY A 250 33.63 -42.12 -9.44
C GLY A 250 33.63 -42.86 -8.11
N ARG A 251 34.33 -42.33 -7.09
CA ARG A 251 34.36 -42.90 -5.73
C ARG A 251 32.99 -42.94 -5.06
N TYR A 252 32.04 -42.10 -5.49
CA TYR A 252 30.67 -42.17 -4.97
C TYR A 252 29.92 -43.40 -5.48
N ALA A 253 30.36 -44.09 -6.52
CA ALA A 253 29.68 -45.29 -7.00
C ALA A 253 30.02 -46.56 -6.18
N ARG A 254 31.19 -46.59 -5.52
CA ARG A 254 31.63 -47.72 -4.69
C ARG A 254 31.40 -47.42 -3.20
N HIS A 255 31.13 -48.48 -2.43
CA HIS A 255 30.98 -48.41 -0.97
C HIS A 255 32.23 -48.92 -0.23
N ASP A 256 33.08 -49.68 -0.93
CA ASP A 256 34.24 -50.35 -0.37
C ASP A 256 35.38 -50.29 -1.38
N ASP A 257 36.16 -49.20 -1.34
CA ASP A 257 37.31 -49.00 -2.24
C ASP A 257 38.55 -49.79 -1.77
N GLY A 258 38.42 -50.71 -0.80
CA GLY A 258 39.56 -51.41 -0.20
C GLY A 258 40.54 -50.48 0.53
N GLY A 259 40.18 -49.21 0.68
CA GLY A 259 40.92 -48.20 1.43
C GLY A 259 40.56 -48.19 2.91
N GLU A 260 41.24 -47.34 3.69
CA GLU A 260 40.97 -47.20 5.12
C GLU A 260 39.48 -46.91 5.40
N ALA A 261 38.91 -47.55 6.43
CA ALA A 261 37.51 -47.36 6.83
C ALA A 261 37.13 -45.88 7.08
N SER A 262 38.12 -45.07 7.43
CA SER A 262 38.03 -43.60 7.57
C SER A 262 37.64 -42.90 6.26
N ALA A 263 38.16 -43.35 5.11
CA ALA A 263 37.91 -42.76 3.79
C ALA A 263 36.51 -43.09 3.27
N ALA A 264 36.05 -44.34 3.46
CA ALA A 264 34.69 -44.73 3.10
C ALA A 264 33.63 -43.93 3.88
N GLN A 265 33.87 -43.72 5.18
CA GLN A 265 32.99 -42.91 6.02
C GLN A 265 33.02 -41.42 5.63
N ARG A 266 34.19 -40.89 5.24
CA ARG A 266 34.34 -39.52 4.74
C ARG A 266 33.54 -39.31 3.44
N ASN A 267 33.68 -40.21 2.49
CA ASN A 267 32.96 -40.18 1.21
C ASN A 267 31.44 -40.28 1.39
N ALA A 268 30.97 -41.15 2.29
CA ALA A 268 29.55 -41.27 2.61
C ALA A 268 28.98 -39.97 3.22
N GLY A 269 29.72 -39.35 4.15
CA GLY A 269 29.32 -38.07 4.75
C GLY A 269 29.28 -36.92 3.74
N GLU A 270 30.27 -36.85 2.84
CA GLU A 270 30.32 -35.88 1.75
C GLU A 270 29.12 -36.04 0.80
N TRP A 271 28.85 -37.27 0.37
CA TRP A 271 27.73 -37.61 -0.51
C TRP A 271 26.38 -37.25 0.10
N GLN A 272 26.12 -37.64 1.35
CA GLN A 272 24.88 -37.29 2.05
C GLN A 272 24.73 -35.78 2.21
N GLY A 273 25.82 -35.07 2.53
CA GLY A 273 25.86 -33.61 2.57
C GLY A 273 25.45 -32.98 1.23
N PHE A 274 26.01 -33.48 0.13
CA PHE A 274 25.67 -33.05 -1.21
C PHE A 274 24.18 -33.26 -1.55
N LEU A 275 23.62 -34.43 -1.26
CA LEU A 275 22.19 -34.70 -1.48
C LEU A 275 21.30 -33.79 -0.62
N GLY A 276 21.70 -33.52 0.62
CA GLY A 276 21.04 -32.55 1.49
C GLY A 276 21.02 -31.14 0.90
N LEU A 277 22.11 -30.71 0.23
CA LEU A 277 22.20 -29.43 -0.46
C LEU A 277 21.27 -29.36 -1.68
N LEU A 278 21.17 -30.42 -2.48
CA LEU A 278 20.24 -30.50 -3.60
C LEU A 278 18.78 -30.38 -3.12
N ARG A 279 18.41 -31.14 -2.08
CA ARG A 279 17.08 -31.09 -1.46
C ARG A 279 16.75 -29.71 -0.88
N LYS A 280 17.74 -29.03 -0.29
CA LYS A 280 17.58 -27.69 0.29
C LYS A 280 17.33 -26.62 -0.79
N HIS A 281 18.08 -26.66 -1.88
CA HIS A 281 18.00 -25.63 -2.92
C HIS A 281 16.82 -25.87 -3.87
N ARG A 282 16.55 -27.12 -4.25
CA ARG A 282 15.51 -27.51 -5.22
C ARG A 282 14.53 -28.55 -4.64
N PRO A 283 13.70 -28.19 -3.63
CA PRO A 283 12.93 -29.16 -2.84
C PRO A 283 11.79 -29.89 -3.57
N GLY A 284 11.26 -29.35 -4.67
CA GLY A 284 10.15 -29.95 -5.41
C GLY A 284 10.59 -31.14 -6.27
N ALA A 285 11.72 -31.00 -6.95
CA ALA A 285 12.33 -32.01 -7.82
C ALA A 285 13.85 -31.80 -7.83
N PRO A 286 14.59 -32.31 -6.82
CA PRO A 286 16.03 -32.11 -6.73
C PRO A 286 16.79 -32.60 -7.97
N LEU A 287 16.32 -33.70 -8.58
CA LEU A 287 16.82 -34.28 -9.83
C LEU A 287 15.63 -34.67 -10.72
N ASN A 288 15.78 -34.57 -12.03
CA ASN A 288 14.80 -34.99 -13.03
C ASN A 288 15.03 -36.42 -13.53
N GLY A 289 16.26 -36.92 -13.44
CA GLY A 289 16.65 -38.26 -13.87
C GLY A 289 18.10 -38.58 -13.51
N VAL A 290 18.45 -39.86 -13.59
CA VAL A 290 19.84 -40.32 -13.39
C VAL A 290 20.31 -41.08 -14.63
N ILE A 291 21.50 -40.73 -15.11
CA ILE A 291 22.20 -41.43 -16.18
C ILE A 291 23.20 -42.37 -15.48
N LEU A 292 22.92 -43.67 -15.52
CA LEU A 292 23.77 -44.69 -14.92
C LEU A 292 24.72 -45.22 -15.99
N THR A 293 26.03 -45.06 -15.80
CA THR A 293 27.03 -45.57 -16.75
C THR A 293 27.52 -46.95 -16.33
N LEU A 294 27.75 -47.82 -17.32
CA LEU A 294 28.49 -49.07 -17.16
C LEU A 294 29.55 -49.14 -18.25
N ASN A 295 30.77 -49.51 -17.91
CA ASN A 295 31.84 -49.73 -18.86
C ASN A 295 31.77 -51.15 -19.44
N VAL A 296 31.86 -51.29 -20.78
CA VAL A 296 31.85 -52.60 -21.43
C VAL A 296 33.03 -53.48 -21.01
N ALA A 297 34.19 -52.89 -20.71
CA ALA A 297 35.35 -53.62 -20.22
C ALA A 297 35.12 -54.23 -18.84
N ASP A 298 34.39 -53.52 -17.97
CA ASP A 298 34.06 -54.03 -16.63
C ASP A 298 33.02 -55.16 -16.70
N LEU A 299 32.10 -55.12 -17.67
CA LEU A 299 31.14 -56.20 -17.90
C LEU A 299 31.79 -57.49 -18.40
N THR A 300 32.88 -57.37 -19.17
CA THR A 300 33.54 -58.48 -19.87
C THR A 300 34.77 -59.02 -19.14
N ALA A 301 35.57 -58.16 -18.49
CA ALA A 301 36.84 -58.55 -17.87
C ALA A 301 36.72 -59.01 -16.41
N GLN A 302 35.72 -58.53 -15.66
CA GLN A 302 35.56 -58.85 -14.23
C GLN A 302 35.03 -60.26 -14.01
N SER A 303 35.39 -60.87 -12.88
CA SER A 303 34.78 -62.12 -12.47
C SER A 303 33.27 -61.93 -12.18
N PRO A 304 32.45 -62.99 -12.29
CA PRO A 304 31.01 -62.89 -11.97
C PRO A 304 30.75 -62.32 -10.56
N ALA A 305 31.60 -62.66 -9.59
CA ALA A 305 31.50 -62.17 -8.21
C ALA A 305 31.79 -60.66 -8.09
N GLU A 306 32.83 -60.16 -8.74
CA GLU A 306 33.15 -58.72 -8.75
C GLU A 306 32.07 -57.91 -9.47
N ARG A 307 31.56 -58.42 -10.59
CA ARG A 307 30.45 -57.80 -11.33
C ARG A 307 29.19 -57.71 -10.48
N LEU A 308 28.85 -58.77 -9.73
CA LEU A 308 27.73 -58.79 -8.80
C LEU A 308 27.90 -57.75 -7.68
N ALA A 309 29.09 -57.65 -7.09
CA ALA A 309 29.40 -56.66 -6.06
C ALA A 309 29.28 -55.22 -6.59
N ALA A 310 29.79 -54.95 -7.80
CA ALA A 310 29.67 -53.65 -8.46
C ALA A 310 28.20 -53.28 -8.74
N CYS A 311 27.41 -54.21 -9.26
CA CYS A 311 25.97 -54.01 -9.50
C CYS A 311 25.20 -53.74 -8.20
N ALA A 312 25.53 -54.47 -7.12
CA ALA A 312 24.93 -54.25 -5.80
C ALA A 312 25.27 -52.87 -5.23
N ALA A 313 26.49 -52.38 -5.41
CA ALA A 313 26.90 -51.04 -4.99
C ALA A 313 26.14 -49.93 -5.74
N LEU A 314 25.98 -50.07 -7.07
CA LEU A 314 25.19 -49.13 -7.87
C LEU A 314 23.71 -49.12 -7.46
N ARG A 315 23.13 -50.30 -7.20
CA ARG A 315 21.76 -50.40 -6.67
C ARG A 315 21.62 -49.68 -5.33
N ALA A 316 22.55 -49.89 -4.40
CA ALA A 316 22.55 -49.22 -3.10
C ALA A 316 22.60 -47.69 -3.25
N ARG A 317 23.40 -47.17 -4.18
CA ARG A 317 23.47 -45.73 -4.48
C ARG A 317 22.18 -45.17 -5.08
N LEU A 318 21.53 -45.90 -5.99
CA LEU A 318 20.22 -45.50 -6.50
C LEU A 318 19.15 -45.49 -5.40
N ALA A 319 19.18 -46.46 -4.49
CA ALA A 319 18.28 -46.51 -3.34
C ALA A 319 18.51 -45.31 -2.40
N GLU A 320 19.77 -45.02 -2.06
CA GLU A 320 20.16 -43.88 -1.21
C GLU A 320 19.73 -42.53 -1.81
N LEU A 321 19.88 -42.36 -3.13
CA LEU A 321 19.41 -41.17 -3.85
C LEU A 321 17.90 -40.97 -3.70
N ARG A 322 17.13 -42.04 -3.89
CA ARG A 322 15.66 -42.02 -3.79
C ARG A 322 15.20 -41.71 -2.38
N GLU A 323 15.77 -42.39 -1.39
CA GLU A 323 15.42 -42.21 0.03
C GLU A 323 15.75 -40.81 0.54
N THR A 324 16.97 -40.34 0.28
CA THR A 324 17.46 -39.05 0.79
C THR A 324 16.72 -37.86 0.15
N LEU A 325 16.47 -37.92 -1.16
CA LEU A 325 15.79 -36.85 -1.89
C LEU A 325 14.26 -36.94 -1.75
N GLY A 326 13.72 -38.13 -1.48
CA GLY A 326 12.28 -38.39 -1.34
C GLY A 326 11.50 -38.18 -2.64
N ILE A 327 12.10 -38.55 -3.79
CA ILE A 327 11.52 -38.41 -5.13
C ILE A 327 11.65 -39.70 -5.93
N ARG A 328 10.76 -39.88 -6.91
CA ARG A 328 10.87 -40.91 -7.95
C ARG A 328 11.44 -40.30 -9.22
N PHE A 329 12.46 -40.92 -9.80
CA PHE A 329 13.08 -40.46 -11.04
C PHE A 329 13.36 -41.61 -12.01
N PRO A 330 13.29 -41.38 -13.35
CA PRO A 330 13.74 -42.33 -14.35
C PRO A 330 15.25 -42.54 -14.30
N VAL A 331 15.68 -43.77 -14.56
CA VAL A 331 17.10 -44.15 -14.68
C VAL A 331 17.38 -44.60 -16.10
N TYR A 332 18.40 -44.03 -16.72
CA TYR A 332 18.84 -44.33 -18.08
C TYR A 332 20.16 -45.10 -17.99
N LEU A 333 20.17 -46.37 -18.40
CA LEU A 333 21.39 -47.17 -18.39
C LEU A 333 22.17 -46.93 -19.69
N VAL A 334 23.40 -46.44 -19.56
CA VAL A 334 24.28 -46.14 -20.70
C VAL A 334 25.51 -47.03 -20.59
N VAL A 335 25.62 -48.00 -21.49
CA VAL A 335 26.82 -48.78 -21.69
C VAL A 335 27.80 -47.94 -22.50
N THR A 336 28.95 -47.68 -21.89
CA THR A 336 30.01 -46.79 -22.38
C THR A 336 31.17 -47.60 -22.90
N LYS A 337 32.02 -46.93 -23.70
CA LYS A 337 33.24 -47.49 -24.30
C LYS A 337 33.00 -48.70 -25.21
N MET A 338 31.88 -48.70 -25.94
CA MET A 338 31.55 -49.78 -26.87
C MET A 338 32.61 -49.98 -27.97
N ASP A 339 33.46 -48.99 -28.21
CA ASP A 339 34.64 -49.05 -29.09
C ASP A 339 35.68 -50.08 -28.66
N LEU A 340 35.70 -50.48 -27.39
CA LEU A 340 36.58 -51.53 -26.91
C LEU A 340 36.16 -52.91 -27.43
N LEU A 341 34.91 -53.10 -27.89
CA LEU A 341 34.53 -54.38 -28.49
C LEU A 341 35.22 -54.55 -29.85
N PRO A 342 35.87 -55.71 -30.11
CA PRO A 342 36.52 -55.96 -31.39
C PRO A 342 35.57 -55.76 -32.58
N GLY A 343 35.98 -54.90 -33.52
CA GLY A 343 35.21 -54.64 -34.74
C GLY A 343 34.15 -53.54 -34.64
N PHE A 344 33.91 -52.93 -33.46
CA PHE A 344 32.96 -51.82 -33.32
C PHE A 344 33.33 -50.63 -34.20
N SER A 345 34.60 -50.21 -34.11
CA SER A 345 35.10 -49.04 -34.81
C SER A 345 35.01 -49.24 -36.32
N GLU A 346 35.41 -50.42 -36.80
CA GLU A 346 35.33 -50.80 -38.20
C GLU A 346 33.87 -50.82 -38.70
N TYR A 347 32.94 -51.36 -37.92
CA TYR A 347 31.52 -51.49 -38.31
C TYR A 347 30.83 -50.13 -38.47
N PHE A 348 31.14 -49.17 -37.60
CA PHE A 348 30.50 -47.86 -37.58
C PHE A 348 31.31 -46.73 -38.21
N ARG A 349 32.53 -47.00 -38.72
CA ARG A 349 33.43 -45.99 -39.31
C ARG A 349 32.79 -45.21 -40.46
N THR A 350 31.92 -45.85 -41.24
CA THR A 350 31.27 -45.29 -42.44
C THR A 350 30.06 -44.41 -42.10
N LEU A 351 29.65 -44.33 -40.83
CA LEU A 351 28.52 -43.50 -40.43
C LEU A 351 28.85 -42.01 -40.57
N THR A 352 27.93 -41.27 -41.20
CA THR A 352 27.98 -39.80 -41.27
C THR A 352 27.88 -39.17 -39.88
N SER A 353 28.20 -37.89 -39.74
CA SER A 353 28.03 -37.17 -38.45
C SER A 353 26.60 -37.29 -37.89
N HIS A 354 25.59 -37.15 -38.75
CA HIS A 354 24.18 -37.32 -38.36
C HIS A 354 23.88 -38.75 -37.90
N LEU A 355 24.36 -39.77 -38.63
CA LEU A 355 24.17 -41.17 -38.25
C LEU A 355 25.00 -41.59 -37.04
N ARG A 356 26.00 -40.81 -36.62
CA ARG A 356 26.69 -41.02 -35.34
C ARG A 356 25.99 -40.34 -34.17
N ALA A 357 25.13 -39.36 -34.42
CA ALA A 357 24.38 -38.67 -33.37
C ALA A 357 23.18 -39.47 -32.85
N GLN A 358 22.56 -40.30 -33.72
CA GLN A 358 21.34 -41.07 -33.45
C GLN A 358 21.45 -42.03 -32.25
N ILE A 359 20.30 -42.49 -31.77
CA ILE A 359 20.22 -43.33 -30.57
C ILE A 359 20.44 -44.79 -30.93
N TRP A 360 21.37 -45.46 -30.23
CA TRP A 360 21.55 -46.91 -30.33
C TRP A 360 21.22 -47.60 -29.00
N GLY A 361 20.17 -48.43 -28.99
CA GLY A 361 19.67 -49.08 -27.78
C GLY A 361 18.18 -49.43 -27.86
N PHE A 362 17.57 -49.69 -26.70
CA PHE A 362 16.15 -49.95 -26.57
C PHE A 362 15.55 -49.25 -25.35
N THR A 363 14.26 -48.93 -25.44
CA THR A 363 13.53 -48.21 -24.38
C THR A 363 12.45 -49.10 -23.77
N LEU A 364 12.22 -48.95 -22.47
CA LEU A 364 11.22 -49.68 -21.69
C LEU A 364 10.07 -48.76 -21.28
N PRO A 365 8.80 -49.18 -21.39
CA PRO A 365 7.67 -48.34 -21.03
C PRO A 365 7.67 -47.99 -19.53
N TYR A 366 7.47 -46.71 -19.21
CA TYR A 366 7.46 -46.21 -17.84
C TYR A 366 6.20 -46.70 -17.10
N SER A 367 6.31 -47.79 -16.34
CA SER A 367 5.15 -48.45 -15.71
C SER A 367 5.51 -49.07 -14.35
N ARG A 368 4.54 -49.08 -13.41
CA ARG A 368 4.75 -49.46 -11.99
C ARG A 368 5.00 -50.95 -11.73
N ARG A 369 4.83 -51.83 -12.72
CA ARG A 369 4.92 -53.29 -12.56
C ARG A 369 5.49 -53.93 -13.81
N ARG A 370 6.81 -54.06 -13.93
CA ARG A 370 7.44 -54.89 -14.96
C ARG A 370 8.81 -55.42 -14.53
N LYS A 371 9.17 -56.58 -15.10
CA LYS A 371 10.49 -57.21 -14.98
C LYS A 371 11.57 -56.26 -15.52
N ALA A 372 12.73 -56.25 -14.87
CA ALA A 372 13.90 -55.51 -15.33
C ALA A 372 14.43 -56.15 -16.63
N GLY A 373 14.69 -55.34 -17.66
CA GLY A 373 15.24 -55.79 -18.94
C GLY A 373 14.23 -56.27 -19.99
N ASP A 374 14.70 -56.34 -21.23
CA ASP A 374 13.98 -56.94 -22.37
C ASP A 374 14.97 -57.75 -23.23
N PRO A 375 15.13 -59.05 -22.94
CA PRO A 375 16.04 -59.92 -23.69
C PRO A 375 15.71 -59.98 -25.19
N GLN A 376 14.43 -59.84 -25.55
CA GLN A 376 14.00 -59.86 -26.95
C GLN A 376 14.45 -58.58 -27.68
N ALA A 377 14.38 -57.42 -27.01
CA ALA A 377 14.88 -56.17 -27.59
C ALA A 377 16.38 -56.25 -27.88
N LEU A 378 17.17 -56.82 -26.96
CA LEU A 378 18.61 -57.00 -27.15
C LEU A 378 18.90 -57.99 -28.29
N ALA A 379 18.22 -59.13 -28.35
CA ALA A 379 18.35 -60.09 -29.44
C ALA A 379 18.01 -59.48 -30.81
N ARG A 380 17.02 -58.59 -30.90
CA ARG A 380 16.69 -57.86 -32.15
C ARG A 380 17.80 -56.89 -32.56
N LEU A 381 18.49 -56.25 -31.62
CA LEU A 381 19.65 -55.41 -31.93
C LEU A 381 20.80 -56.25 -32.48
N THR A 382 21.10 -57.38 -31.85
CA THR A 382 22.11 -58.33 -32.34
C THR A 382 21.78 -58.84 -33.75
N LEU A 383 20.52 -59.24 -33.99
CA LEU A 383 20.08 -59.71 -35.30
C LEU A 383 20.22 -58.64 -36.38
N ARG A 384 19.95 -57.36 -36.07
CA ARG A 384 20.15 -56.25 -37.01
C ARG A 384 21.62 -56.02 -37.34
N LEU A 385 22.52 -56.16 -36.36
CA LEU A 385 23.96 -56.07 -36.62
C LEU A 385 24.43 -57.18 -37.55
N ASP A 386 23.96 -58.40 -37.31
CA ASP A 386 24.25 -59.59 -38.12
C ASP A 386 23.73 -59.44 -39.55
N GLN A 387 22.48 -59.00 -39.73
CA GLN A 387 21.90 -58.74 -41.07
C GLN A 387 22.62 -57.60 -41.82
N GLY A 388 23.14 -56.60 -41.11
CA GLY A 388 23.91 -55.50 -41.70
C GLY A 388 25.34 -55.88 -42.10
N LEU A 389 25.84 -57.03 -41.63
CA LEU A 389 27.22 -57.46 -41.84
C LEU A 389 27.53 -57.69 -43.32
N ASP A 390 26.61 -58.31 -44.07
CA ASP A 390 26.81 -58.64 -45.49
C ASP A 390 27.09 -57.38 -46.33
N THR A 391 26.34 -56.30 -46.06
CA THR A 391 26.55 -55.02 -46.75
C THR A 391 27.90 -54.40 -46.37
N ARG A 392 28.27 -54.45 -45.08
CA ARG A 392 29.56 -53.89 -44.61
C ARG A 392 30.77 -54.66 -45.14
N LEU A 393 30.68 -55.98 -45.27
CA LEU A 393 31.75 -56.79 -45.83
C LEU A 393 31.96 -56.52 -47.33
N GLN A 394 30.91 -56.14 -48.07
CA GLN A 394 31.02 -55.74 -49.48
C GLN A 394 31.70 -54.37 -49.65
N GLU A 395 31.43 -53.43 -48.74
CA GLU A 395 31.97 -52.06 -48.78
C GLU A 395 33.44 -51.97 -48.34
N GLU A 396 33.88 -52.82 -47.41
CA GLU A 396 35.25 -52.79 -46.91
C GLU A 396 36.18 -53.58 -47.85
N TYR A 397 37.35 -53.07 -48.22
CA TYR A 397 38.30 -53.79 -49.08
C TYR A 397 39.50 -54.34 -48.30
N ASP A 398 39.85 -53.76 -47.15
CA ASP A 398 40.97 -54.23 -46.33
C ASP A 398 40.63 -55.55 -45.63
N LEU A 399 41.50 -56.55 -45.82
CA LEU A 399 41.33 -57.89 -45.25
C LEU A 399 41.34 -57.87 -43.72
N LYS A 400 42.19 -57.05 -43.09
CA LYS A 400 42.27 -56.97 -41.63
C LYS A 400 41.01 -56.34 -41.04
N SER A 401 40.53 -55.26 -41.66
CA SER A 401 39.27 -54.62 -41.29
C SER A 401 38.06 -55.55 -41.49
N ARG A 402 38.02 -56.31 -42.60
CA ARG A 402 36.99 -57.35 -42.84
C ARG A 402 36.97 -58.44 -41.76
N GLN A 403 38.14 -58.91 -41.33
CA GLN A 403 38.24 -59.90 -40.25
C GLN A 403 37.64 -59.37 -38.94
N ARG A 404 37.93 -58.12 -38.57
CA ARG A 404 37.37 -57.49 -37.37
C ARG A 404 35.88 -57.20 -37.48
N LEU A 405 35.42 -56.74 -38.65
CA LEU A 405 34.00 -56.52 -38.95
C LEU A 405 33.16 -57.77 -38.68
N TYR A 406 33.66 -58.94 -39.13
CA TYR A 406 32.99 -60.22 -38.93
C TYR A 406 32.83 -60.60 -37.45
N THR A 407 33.76 -60.18 -36.60
CA THR A 407 33.78 -60.51 -35.17
C THR A 407 32.74 -59.72 -34.37
N PHE A 408 32.42 -58.49 -34.77
CA PHE A 408 31.63 -57.57 -33.96
C PHE A 408 30.22 -58.05 -33.56
N PRO A 409 29.37 -58.57 -34.48
CA PRO A 409 28.03 -59.05 -34.10
C PRO A 409 28.07 -60.17 -33.05
N ARG A 410 29.10 -61.03 -33.08
CA ARG A 410 29.29 -62.11 -32.10
C ARG A 410 29.75 -61.59 -30.74
N GLU A 411 30.69 -60.65 -30.72
CA GLU A 411 31.13 -59.99 -29.48
C GLU A 411 29.97 -59.24 -28.81
N PHE A 412 29.14 -58.55 -29.60
CA PHE A 412 27.93 -57.91 -29.09
C PHE A 412 26.90 -58.92 -28.58
N ALA A 413 26.73 -60.07 -29.26
CA ALA A 413 25.88 -61.15 -28.78
C ALA A 413 26.36 -61.70 -27.43
N ALA A 414 27.67 -61.91 -27.27
CA ALA A 414 28.29 -62.42 -26.06
C ALA A 414 28.16 -61.45 -24.86
N LEU A 415 28.09 -60.13 -25.12
CA LEU A 415 27.80 -59.12 -24.09
C LEU A 415 26.37 -59.26 -23.51
N GLY A 416 25.46 -59.92 -24.22
CA GLY A 416 24.05 -59.95 -23.88
C GLY A 416 23.74 -60.54 -22.51
N GLU A 417 24.32 -61.69 -22.18
CA GLU A 417 24.10 -62.35 -20.88
C GLU A 417 24.66 -61.52 -19.69
N PRO A 418 25.95 -61.10 -19.69
CA PRO A 418 26.50 -60.23 -18.65
C PRO A 418 25.69 -58.94 -18.41
N LEU A 419 25.19 -58.34 -19.48
CA LEU A 419 24.41 -57.10 -19.41
C LEU A 419 23.03 -57.33 -18.80
N LEU A 420 22.33 -58.40 -19.20
CA LEU A 420 21.01 -58.75 -18.65
C LEU A 420 21.13 -59.10 -17.16
N GLU A 421 22.15 -59.86 -16.77
CA GLU A 421 22.44 -60.15 -15.36
C GLU A 421 22.68 -58.86 -14.57
N ALA A 422 23.50 -57.94 -15.11
CA ALA A 422 23.75 -56.64 -14.47
C ALA A 422 22.47 -55.82 -14.30
N ILE A 423 21.60 -55.77 -15.31
CA ILE A 423 20.30 -55.07 -15.26
C ILE A 423 19.40 -55.67 -14.17
N GLU A 424 19.27 -56.98 -14.13
CA GLU A 424 18.45 -57.65 -13.11
C GLU A 424 18.97 -57.38 -11.70
N GLN A 425 20.28 -57.35 -11.50
CA GLN A 425 20.90 -57.12 -10.19
C GLN A 425 20.81 -55.66 -9.74
N ILE A 426 21.01 -54.69 -10.65
CA ILE A 426 20.93 -53.26 -10.34
C ILE A 426 19.48 -52.85 -10.03
N PHE A 427 18.50 -53.38 -10.78
CA PHE A 427 17.09 -53.02 -10.67
C PHE A 427 16.24 -54.05 -9.92
N LEU A 428 16.88 -54.90 -9.09
CA LEU A 428 16.19 -55.90 -8.29
C LEU A 428 15.27 -55.23 -7.26
N ASP A 429 13.97 -55.53 -7.34
CA ASP A 429 12.95 -54.98 -6.44
C ASP A 429 13.14 -55.53 -5.01
N SER A 430 13.45 -54.65 -4.06
CA SER A 430 13.45 -55.03 -2.64
C SER A 430 12.02 -55.06 -2.09
N LYS A 431 11.63 -56.18 -1.49
CA LYS A 431 10.34 -56.32 -0.78
C LYS A 431 10.26 -55.46 0.50
N PHE A 432 11.40 -55.02 1.03
CA PHE A 432 11.51 -54.24 2.25
C PHE A 432 11.61 -52.72 1.99
N ASP A 433 11.61 -52.29 0.71
CA ASP A 433 11.63 -50.87 0.38
C ASP A 433 10.22 -50.28 0.54
N ALA A 434 10.02 -49.58 1.65
CA ALA A 434 8.75 -48.93 2.00
C ALA A 434 8.37 -47.78 1.05
N THR A 435 9.26 -47.36 0.15
CA THR A 435 9.03 -46.20 -0.73
C THR A 435 8.16 -46.53 -1.96
N GLN A 436 7.92 -47.80 -2.29
CA GLN A 436 7.27 -48.24 -3.54
C GLN A 436 7.91 -47.66 -4.83
N LEU A 437 9.18 -47.23 -4.77
CA LEU A 437 9.93 -46.63 -5.88
C LEU A 437 10.58 -47.68 -6.79
N ASN A 438 9.95 -48.84 -6.92
CA ASN A 438 10.58 -50.04 -7.44
C ASN A 438 10.44 -50.07 -8.98
N ASN A 439 11.56 -50.39 -9.63
CA ASN A 439 11.88 -50.29 -11.06
C ASN A 439 11.57 -48.95 -11.78
N THR A 440 12.62 -48.19 -12.12
CA THR A 440 12.53 -46.93 -12.89
C THR A 440 13.42 -46.93 -14.14
N LEU A 441 13.93 -48.10 -14.55
CA LEU A 441 14.75 -48.23 -15.74
C LEU A 441 13.93 -47.84 -16.98
N ARG A 442 14.40 -46.82 -17.70
CA ARG A 442 13.71 -46.29 -18.88
C ARG A 442 14.24 -46.84 -20.20
N GLY A 443 15.47 -47.33 -20.21
CA GLY A 443 16.09 -47.92 -21.39
C GLY A 443 17.56 -48.23 -21.17
N VAL A 444 18.10 -48.99 -22.12
CA VAL A 444 19.50 -49.38 -22.18
C VAL A 444 20.07 -48.90 -23.50
N PHE A 445 21.15 -48.13 -23.43
CA PHE A 445 21.74 -47.44 -24.56
C PHE A 445 23.24 -47.72 -24.65
N PHE A 446 23.76 -47.74 -25.86
CA PHE A 446 25.14 -48.13 -26.15
C PHE A 446 25.87 -46.96 -26.81
N THR A 447 26.99 -46.55 -26.23
CA THR A 447 27.69 -45.31 -26.61
C THR A 447 29.20 -45.47 -26.59
N SER A 448 29.90 -44.65 -27.38
CA SER A 448 31.36 -44.50 -27.32
C SER A 448 31.70 -43.01 -27.42
N ALA A 449 32.51 -42.52 -26.49
CA ALA A 449 32.82 -41.10 -26.37
C ALA A 449 34.20 -40.72 -26.92
N ALA A 450 35.19 -41.62 -26.76
CA ALA A 450 36.55 -41.45 -27.23
C ALA A 450 37.12 -42.83 -27.51
N GLN A 451 37.88 -42.96 -28.59
CA GLN A 451 38.51 -44.22 -28.99
C GLN A 451 39.68 -44.52 -28.06
N ALA A 452 39.58 -45.59 -27.29
CA ALA A 452 40.66 -46.08 -26.43
C ALA A 452 41.46 -47.20 -27.12
N GLN A 453 42.77 -47.25 -26.86
CA GLN A 453 43.66 -48.29 -27.40
C GLN A 453 43.63 -49.54 -26.50
N ALA A 454 42.55 -50.32 -26.55
CA ALA A 454 42.46 -51.66 -25.97
C ALA A 454 41.25 -52.43 -26.52
N ASP A 455 41.38 -53.74 -26.74
CA ASP A 455 40.24 -54.60 -27.08
C ASP A 455 39.72 -55.27 -25.79
N ALA A 456 38.45 -55.05 -25.46
CA ALA A 456 37.70 -55.76 -24.42
C ALA A 456 36.92 -56.91 -25.06
N VAL A 457 37.37 -58.12 -24.82
CA VAL A 457 36.88 -59.30 -25.52
C VAL A 457 35.73 -59.95 -24.74
N ALA A 458 34.54 -59.99 -25.35
CA ALA A 458 33.30 -60.49 -24.76
C ALA A 458 33.10 -61.99 -25.00
N ASP A 459 33.37 -62.50 -26.21
CA ASP A 459 33.21 -63.93 -26.56
C ASP A 459 34.44 -64.78 -26.18
N GLN A 460 34.65 -64.91 -24.86
CA GLN A 460 35.76 -65.67 -24.29
C GLN A 460 35.70 -67.18 -24.56
N LEU A 461 34.56 -67.68 -25.04
CA LEU A 461 34.30 -69.11 -25.24
C LEU A 461 34.53 -69.57 -26.69
N SER A 462 34.72 -68.63 -27.62
CA SER A 462 35.02 -68.96 -29.02
C SER A 462 36.26 -69.86 -29.16
N ILE A 463 36.20 -70.80 -30.11
CA ILE A 463 37.29 -71.76 -30.38
C ILE A 463 38.60 -71.03 -30.71
N TRP A 464 38.51 -69.93 -31.46
CA TRP A 464 39.66 -69.10 -31.81
C TRP A 464 40.31 -68.45 -30.59
N GLN A 465 39.52 -67.91 -29.66
CA GLN A 465 40.09 -67.29 -28.46
C GLN A 465 40.61 -68.31 -27.47
N ARG A 466 39.96 -69.47 -27.35
CA ARG A 466 40.50 -70.61 -26.57
C ARG A 466 41.84 -71.07 -27.12
N PHE A 467 41.98 -71.14 -28.45
CA PHE A 467 43.23 -71.47 -29.13
C PHE A 467 44.31 -70.40 -28.95
N VAL A 468 43.99 -69.12 -29.16
CA VAL A 468 44.90 -67.99 -28.93
C VAL A 468 45.34 -67.93 -27.48
N ARG A 469 44.42 -68.13 -26.52
CA ARG A 469 44.73 -68.17 -25.09
C ARG A 469 45.65 -69.36 -24.78
N ALA A 470 45.34 -70.56 -25.28
CA ALA A 470 46.17 -71.75 -25.09
C ALA A 470 47.59 -71.60 -25.68
N ILE A 471 47.72 -70.93 -26.83
CA ILE A 471 49.03 -70.61 -27.43
C ILE A 471 49.78 -69.56 -26.60
N LYS A 472 49.09 -68.51 -26.13
CA LYS A 472 49.70 -67.47 -25.29
C LYS A 472 50.17 -68.04 -23.94
N THR A 473 49.38 -68.90 -23.30
CA THR A 473 49.84 -69.63 -22.10
C THR A 473 50.97 -70.60 -22.40
N ALA A 474 50.99 -71.25 -23.58
CA ALA A 474 52.08 -72.13 -23.98
C ALA A 474 53.39 -71.39 -24.34
N ARG A 475 53.31 -70.11 -24.76
CA ARG A 475 54.49 -69.28 -25.14
C ARG A 475 55.05 -68.43 -24.00
N GLY A 476 54.41 -68.38 -22.83
CA GLY A 476 54.88 -67.57 -21.70
C GLY A 476 54.91 -66.05 -21.97
N GLU A 477 54.23 -65.59 -23.03
CA GLU A 477 54.19 -64.17 -23.39
C GLU A 477 53.15 -63.44 -22.55
N SER A 478 53.64 -62.54 -21.68
CA SER A 478 52.82 -61.52 -21.03
C SER A 478 52.46 -60.45 -22.05
N SER A 479 51.18 -60.07 -22.07
CA SER A 479 50.51 -59.15 -22.99
C SER A 479 51.36 -57.95 -23.48
N ALA A 480 52.07 -58.10 -24.59
CA ALA A 480 52.61 -56.97 -25.35
C ALA A 480 51.59 -56.59 -26.44
N SER A 481 51.00 -55.40 -26.28
CA SER A 481 50.14 -54.75 -27.26
C SER A 481 50.89 -54.51 -28.57
N LEU A 482 50.35 -54.98 -29.68
CA LEU A 482 50.83 -54.62 -31.02
C LEU A 482 50.73 -53.10 -31.22
N PRO A 483 51.73 -52.43 -31.82
CA PRO A 483 51.60 -51.02 -32.19
C PRO A 483 50.55 -50.90 -33.29
N HIS A 484 49.47 -50.15 -33.04
CA HIS A 484 48.52 -49.73 -34.07
C HIS A 484 48.55 -48.21 -34.19
N ALA A 485 48.37 -47.74 -35.42
CA ALA A 485 48.58 -46.36 -35.86
C ALA A 485 47.80 -45.33 -35.02
N LEU A 486 48.34 -44.10 -35.00
CA LEU A 486 47.79 -42.92 -34.34
C LEU A 486 46.30 -42.71 -34.70
N PRO A 487 45.44 -42.32 -33.73
CA PRO A 487 44.00 -42.19 -33.95
C PRO A 487 43.64 -41.00 -34.85
N ASP A 488 42.75 -41.25 -35.82
CA ASP A 488 42.01 -40.24 -36.59
C ASP A 488 40.92 -39.56 -35.73
N GLY A 489 41.35 -38.78 -34.73
CA GLY A 489 40.51 -37.90 -33.91
C GLY A 489 39.49 -38.59 -32.98
N ASN A 490 39.13 -37.90 -31.89
CA ASN A 490 38.08 -38.37 -30.97
C ASN A 490 36.70 -38.21 -31.63
N ARG A 491 36.08 -39.33 -32.00
CA ARG A 491 34.74 -39.38 -32.60
C ARG A 491 33.74 -39.89 -31.57
N SER A 492 32.66 -39.16 -31.31
CA SER A 492 31.56 -39.68 -30.49
C SER A 492 30.56 -40.48 -31.33
N TYR A 493 30.03 -41.55 -30.74
CA TYR A 493 29.03 -42.44 -31.32
C TYR A 493 27.84 -42.58 -30.36
N PHE A 494 26.67 -42.36 -30.93
CA PHE A 494 25.33 -42.59 -30.39
C PHE A 494 24.96 -41.83 -29.10
N LEU A 495 25.58 -40.67 -28.89
CA LEU A 495 25.52 -39.97 -27.60
C LEU A 495 24.73 -38.64 -27.65
N HIS A 496 24.81 -37.89 -28.76
CA HIS A 496 24.18 -36.57 -28.89
C HIS A 496 22.65 -36.64 -28.79
N ASP A 497 21.99 -37.40 -29.67
CA ASP A 497 20.52 -37.45 -29.73
C ASP A 497 19.94 -38.22 -28.53
N LEU A 498 20.73 -39.12 -27.93
CA LEU A 498 20.37 -39.80 -26.69
C LEU A 498 20.13 -38.77 -25.56
N LEU A 499 21.02 -37.79 -25.41
CA LEU A 499 20.84 -36.75 -24.41
C LEU A 499 19.74 -35.76 -24.81
N THR A 500 19.85 -35.12 -25.97
CA THR A 500 19.00 -33.98 -26.38
C THR A 500 17.60 -34.39 -26.82
N GLN A 501 17.47 -35.45 -27.62
CA GLN A 501 16.18 -35.86 -28.19
C GLN A 501 15.41 -36.82 -27.29
N PHE A 502 16.09 -37.56 -26.40
CA PHE A 502 15.44 -38.55 -25.53
C PHE A 502 15.48 -38.20 -24.05
N ILE A 503 16.66 -38.21 -23.41
CA ILE A 503 16.78 -38.07 -21.95
C ILE A 503 16.24 -36.72 -21.47
N PHE A 504 16.61 -35.61 -22.11
CA PHE A 504 16.20 -34.27 -21.67
C PHE A 504 14.69 -34.01 -21.86
N ARG A 505 14.10 -34.57 -22.92
CA ARG A 505 12.65 -34.43 -23.20
C ARG A 505 11.77 -35.17 -22.17
N GLU A 506 12.32 -36.20 -21.54
CA GLU A 506 11.65 -36.99 -20.52
C GLU A 506 11.82 -36.45 -19.09
N ALA A 507 12.37 -35.24 -18.93
CA ALA A 507 12.56 -34.61 -17.63
C ALA A 507 11.29 -34.48 -16.75
N HIS A 508 10.10 -34.55 -17.36
CA HIS A 508 8.81 -34.44 -16.70
C HIS A 508 8.35 -35.75 -16.02
N LEU A 509 9.05 -36.87 -16.24
CA LEU A 509 8.71 -38.17 -15.61
C LEU A 509 9.02 -38.23 -14.11
N VAL A 510 9.76 -37.25 -13.58
CA VAL A 510 10.02 -37.13 -12.14
C VAL A 510 8.73 -36.82 -11.38
N GLU A 511 8.44 -37.61 -10.36
CA GLU A 511 7.34 -37.30 -9.43
C GLU A 511 7.89 -36.40 -8.31
N PRO A 512 7.30 -35.21 -8.08
CA PRO A 512 7.79 -34.28 -7.08
C PRO A 512 7.55 -34.82 -5.67
N ASN A 513 8.35 -34.33 -4.72
CA ASN A 513 8.26 -34.76 -3.33
C ASN A 513 6.83 -34.55 -2.78
N LEU A 514 6.19 -35.64 -2.32
CA LEU A 514 4.81 -35.65 -1.81
C LEU A 514 4.58 -34.58 -0.73
N GLN A 515 5.48 -34.45 0.24
CA GLN A 515 5.33 -33.50 1.35
C GLN A 515 5.32 -32.05 0.85
N TRP A 516 6.16 -31.75 -0.15
CA TRP A 516 6.20 -30.45 -0.78
C TRP A 516 4.92 -30.18 -1.57
N ALA A 517 4.44 -31.15 -2.36
CA ALA A 517 3.21 -31.04 -3.13
C ALA A 517 1.97 -30.80 -2.25
N TRP A 518 1.84 -31.52 -1.14
CA TRP A 518 0.74 -31.36 -0.18
C TRP A 518 0.72 -29.95 0.45
N ARG A 519 1.87 -29.42 0.86
CA ARG A 519 1.96 -28.05 1.42
C ARG A 519 1.44 -26.99 0.45
N TYR A 520 1.81 -27.07 -0.83
CA TYR A 520 1.34 -26.13 -1.85
C TYR A 520 -0.13 -26.34 -2.22
N ARG A 521 -0.64 -27.57 -2.18
CA ARG A 521 -2.08 -27.83 -2.32
C ARG A 521 -2.87 -27.15 -1.20
N LEU A 522 -2.42 -27.27 0.05
CA LEU A 522 -3.08 -26.64 1.20
C LEU A 522 -3.01 -25.11 1.14
N LEU A 523 -1.87 -24.53 0.75
CA LEU A 523 -1.73 -23.09 0.54
C LEU A 523 -2.66 -22.56 -0.55
N ARG A 524 -2.78 -23.29 -1.68
CA ARG A 524 -3.73 -22.92 -2.75
C ARG A 524 -5.18 -23.02 -2.27
N LEU A 525 -5.54 -24.08 -1.56
CA LEU A 525 -6.87 -24.24 -0.99
C LEU A 525 -7.20 -23.09 -0.03
N GLY A 526 -6.28 -22.74 0.88
CA GLY A 526 -6.43 -21.60 1.77
C GLY A 526 -6.58 -20.27 1.02
N GLY A 527 -5.83 -20.08 -0.07
CA GLY A 527 -5.97 -18.92 -0.95
C GLY A 527 -7.34 -18.84 -1.63
N HIS A 528 -7.86 -19.96 -2.17
CA HIS A 528 -9.20 -20.01 -2.75
C HIS A 528 -10.29 -19.76 -1.71
N LEU A 529 -10.17 -20.33 -0.51
CA LEU A 529 -11.10 -20.08 0.59
C LEU A 529 -11.10 -18.61 1.01
N LEU A 530 -9.93 -17.96 1.08
CA LEU A 530 -9.84 -16.53 1.40
C LEU A 530 -10.59 -15.68 0.37
N VAL A 531 -10.43 -15.97 -0.92
CA VAL A 531 -11.16 -15.27 -2.00
C VAL A 531 -12.67 -15.45 -1.83
N LEU A 532 -13.14 -16.66 -1.53
CA LEU A 532 -14.56 -16.92 -1.30
C LEU A 532 -15.10 -16.16 -0.07
N VAL A 533 -14.34 -16.11 1.02
CA VAL A 533 -14.73 -15.35 2.23
C VAL A 533 -14.80 -13.86 1.94
N LEU A 534 -13.81 -13.29 1.25
CA LEU A 534 -13.83 -11.87 0.89
C LEU A 534 -14.99 -11.53 -0.06
N ALA A 535 -15.28 -12.39 -1.04
CA ALA A 535 -16.42 -12.22 -1.92
C ALA A 535 -17.75 -12.27 -1.14
N PHE A 536 -17.87 -13.20 -0.18
CA PHE A 536 -19.05 -13.29 0.68
C PHE A 536 -19.24 -12.04 1.55
N LEU A 537 -18.18 -11.53 2.18
CA LEU A 537 -18.24 -10.31 2.99
C LEU A 537 -18.63 -9.08 2.15
N LEU A 538 -18.12 -8.97 0.93
CA LEU A 538 -18.44 -7.88 0.02
C LEU A 538 -19.90 -7.96 -0.46
N TRP A 539 -20.38 -9.17 -0.78
CA TRP A 539 -21.78 -9.40 -1.10
C TRP A 539 -22.71 -9.04 0.06
N GLN A 540 -22.36 -9.45 1.29
CA GLN A 540 -23.11 -9.08 2.50
C GLN A 540 -23.14 -7.57 2.72
N GLY A 541 -22.00 -6.88 2.60
CA GLY A 541 -21.92 -5.43 2.70
C GLY A 541 -22.79 -4.70 1.68
N MET A 542 -22.78 -5.14 0.41
CA MET A 542 -23.64 -4.59 -0.64
C MET A 542 -25.13 -4.80 -0.35
N GLN A 543 -25.51 -5.97 0.16
CA GLN A 543 -26.90 -6.26 0.54
C GLN A 543 -27.38 -5.36 1.68
N THR A 544 -26.57 -5.20 2.73
CA THR A 544 -26.90 -4.27 3.83
C THR A 544 -27.02 -2.83 3.31
N SER A 545 -26.10 -2.39 2.46
CA SER A 545 -26.15 -1.06 1.84
C SER A 545 -27.39 -0.83 1.00
N GLN A 546 -27.79 -1.82 0.20
CA GLN A 546 -29.01 -1.75 -0.59
C GLN A 546 -30.25 -1.64 0.31
N GLN A 547 -30.33 -2.44 1.37
CA GLN A 547 -31.46 -2.41 2.29
C GLN A 547 -31.56 -1.06 3.00
N THR A 548 -30.47 -0.59 3.61
CA THR A 548 -30.49 0.67 4.36
C THR A 548 -30.77 1.89 3.47
N ASN A 549 -30.19 1.97 2.27
CA ASN A 549 -30.52 3.05 1.32
C ASN A 549 -31.96 2.90 0.79
N GLY A 550 -32.46 1.68 0.61
CA GLY A 550 -33.84 1.42 0.21
C GLY A 550 -34.84 1.88 1.27
N ASP A 551 -34.61 1.56 2.54
CA ASP A 551 -35.43 1.98 3.67
C ASP A 551 -35.46 3.51 3.80
N TYR A 552 -34.30 4.17 3.63
CA TYR A 552 -34.17 5.63 3.58
C TYR A 552 -35.04 6.24 2.47
N LEU A 553 -34.93 5.75 1.24
CA LEU A 553 -35.69 6.27 0.10
C LEU A 553 -37.20 6.02 0.25
N ASN A 554 -37.60 4.88 0.80
CA ASN A 554 -39.00 4.55 1.04
C ASN A 554 -39.64 5.48 2.08
N GLU A 555 -38.96 5.74 3.18
CA GLU A 555 -39.44 6.65 4.23
C GLU A 555 -39.55 8.09 3.70
N ILE A 556 -38.56 8.56 2.95
CA ILE A 556 -38.59 9.89 2.33
C ILE A 556 -39.72 10.01 1.33
N SER A 557 -39.95 8.98 0.50
CA SER A 557 -41.08 8.96 -0.42
C SER A 557 -42.42 9.06 0.34
N ALA A 558 -42.55 8.36 1.47
CA ALA A 558 -43.75 8.41 2.29
C ALA A 558 -43.95 9.78 2.97
N ARG A 559 -42.88 10.42 3.45
CA ARG A 559 -42.92 11.78 4.01
C ARG A 559 -43.21 12.85 2.94
N ALA A 560 -42.61 12.72 1.76
CA ALA A 560 -42.83 13.64 0.64
C ALA A 560 -44.28 13.60 0.14
N THR A 561 -44.88 12.39 0.10
CA THR A 561 -46.31 12.23 -0.27
C THR A 561 -47.24 12.90 0.73
N ARG A 562 -46.92 12.83 2.03
CA ARG A 562 -47.68 13.54 3.08
C ARG A 562 -47.57 15.06 2.92
N LEU A 563 -46.34 15.57 2.76
CA LEU A 563 -46.09 16.99 2.55
C LEU A 563 -46.80 17.54 1.29
N ASP A 564 -46.80 16.81 0.18
CA ASP A 564 -47.55 17.18 -1.03
C ASP A 564 -49.06 17.32 -0.76
N GLY A 565 -49.62 16.41 0.04
CA GLY A 565 -51.01 16.50 0.51
C GLY A 565 -51.28 17.76 1.33
N ASP A 566 -50.40 18.06 2.29
CA ASP A 566 -50.55 19.21 3.18
C ASP A 566 -50.38 20.57 2.44
N VAL A 567 -49.45 20.64 1.48
CA VAL A 567 -49.26 21.82 0.61
C VAL A 567 -50.46 22.04 -0.32
N LYS A 568 -51.05 20.96 -0.87
CA LYS A 568 -52.29 21.06 -1.65
C LYS A 568 -53.47 21.54 -0.80
N ALA A 569 -53.59 21.05 0.43
CA ALA A 569 -54.61 21.50 1.37
C ALA A 569 -54.45 22.99 1.71
N TYR A 570 -53.21 23.44 1.95
CA TYR A 570 -52.89 24.85 2.13
C TYR A 570 -53.31 25.71 0.94
N THR A 571 -53.01 25.27 -0.28
CA THR A 571 -53.31 26.04 -1.51
C THR A 571 -54.81 26.27 -1.68
N GLY A 572 -55.65 25.34 -1.22
CA GLY A 572 -57.11 25.50 -1.22
C GLY A 572 -57.62 26.52 -0.20
N LYS A 573 -56.92 26.74 0.92
CA LYS A 573 -57.27 27.69 1.99
C LYS A 573 -56.01 28.31 2.61
N PRO A 574 -55.41 29.33 1.97
CA PRO A 574 -54.16 29.92 2.45
C PRO A 574 -54.37 30.62 3.80
N ALA A 575 -53.54 30.28 4.78
CA ALA A 575 -53.53 30.89 6.12
C ALA A 575 -52.08 30.98 6.65
N MET A 576 -51.77 31.93 7.52
CA MET A 576 -50.39 32.08 8.02
C MET A 576 -50.00 31.01 9.05
N ALA A 577 -50.96 30.49 9.83
CA ALA A 577 -50.70 29.55 10.93
C ALA A 577 -50.03 28.22 10.55
N PRO A 578 -50.37 27.53 9.43
CA PRO A 578 -49.73 26.26 9.05
C PRO A 578 -48.37 26.41 8.36
N VAL A 579 -47.96 27.62 7.95
CA VAL A 579 -46.74 27.85 7.17
C VAL A 579 -45.47 27.33 7.86
N PRO A 580 -45.21 27.61 9.15
CA PRO A 580 -43.98 27.13 9.81
C PRO A 580 -43.92 25.60 9.86
N ALA A 581 -45.04 24.94 10.23
CA ALA A 581 -45.10 23.48 10.31
C ALA A 581 -44.87 22.79 8.95
N LEU A 582 -45.34 23.39 7.84
CA LEU A 582 -45.08 22.91 6.49
C LEU A 582 -43.59 23.06 6.11
N LEU A 583 -42.97 24.18 6.50
CA LEU A 583 -41.55 24.45 6.24
C LEU A 583 -40.63 23.57 7.09
N ASP A 584 -40.98 23.33 8.35
CA ASP A 584 -40.30 22.34 9.21
C ASP A 584 -40.37 20.95 8.60
N SER A 585 -41.56 20.52 8.17
CA SER A 585 -41.76 19.21 7.51
C SER A 585 -40.95 19.08 6.22
N ALA A 586 -40.79 20.17 5.46
CA ALA A 586 -39.95 20.20 4.26
C ALA A 586 -38.46 20.13 4.59
N ARG A 587 -38.00 20.82 5.63
CA ARG A 587 -36.60 20.82 6.07
C ARG A 587 -36.17 19.48 6.65
N GLU A 588 -37.04 18.85 7.42
CA GLU A 588 -36.80 17.55 8.07
C GLU A 588 -37.01 16.35 7.13
N LEU A 589 -37.37 16.60 5.87
CA LEU A 589 -37.70 15.56 4.90
C LEU A 589 -36.52 14.58 4.68
N SER A 590 -35.30 15.08 4.54
CA SER A 590 -34.09 14.26 4.38
C SER A 590 -33.46 13.80 5.68
N ALA A 591 -34.00 14.19 6.84
CA ALA A 591 -33.43 13.87 8.14
C ALA A 591 -33.62 12.38 8.48
N TRP A 592 -32.51 11.69 8.75
CA TRP A 592 -32.48 10.30 9.18
C TRP A 592 -31.77 10.21 10.54
N PRO A 593 -32.30 9.43 11.51
CA PRO A 593 -31.70 9.32 12.83
C PRO A 593 -30.23 8.91 12.77
N GLU A 594 -29.37 9.66 13.48
CA GLU A 594 -27.94 9.35 13.67
C GLU A 594 -27.11 9.22 12.38
N LEU A 595 -27.60 9.71 11.24
CA LEU A 595 -26.88 9.71 9.97
C LEU A 595 -26.23 11.06 9.71
N ASP A 596 -24.90 11.09 9.75
CA ASP A 596 -24.11 12.19 9.21
C ASP A 596 -24.01 12.03 7.68
N PRO A 597 -24.54 12.97 6.87
CA PRO A 597 -24.44 12.92 5.41
C PRO A 597 -23.00 12.90 4.88
N ASP A 598 -22.08 13.56 5.60
CA ASP A 598 -20.67 13.68 5.20
C ASP A 598 -19.83 12.51 5.72
N ALA A 599 -20.34 11.77 6.72
CA ALA A 599 -19.67 10.65 7.34
C ALA A 599 -20.59 9.43 7.58
N PRO A 600 -21.22 8.84 6.54
CA PRO A 600 -22.20 7.76 6.74
C PRO A 600 -21.54 6.47 7.27
N PRO A 601 -22.16 5.62 8.10
CA PRO A 601 -21.54 4.36 8.53
C PRO A 601 -21.23 3.39 7.37
N LEU A 602 -20.35 2.39 7.58
CA LEU A 602 -19.98 1.40 6.55
C LEU A 602 -21.19 0.65 5.96
N ALA A 603 -22.25 0.48 6.73
CA ALA A 603 -23.50 -0.12 6.26
C ALA A 603 -24.06 0.59 5.01
N TRP A 604 -23.85 1.90 4.89
CA TRP A 604 -24.30 2.69 3.73
C TRP A 604 -23.30 2.71 2.58
N ARG A 605 -22.03 2.34 2.85
CA ARG A 605 -20.87 2.55 1.97
C ARG A 605 -20.51 1.30 1.19
N TYR A 606 -21.24 1.00 0.12
CA TYR A 606 -20.84 -0.01 -0.88
C TYR A 606 -21.19 0.40 -2.32
N GLY A 607 -21.08 1.71 -2.60
CA GLY A 607 -21.35 2.29 -3.93
C GLY A 607 -22.83 2.64 -4.21
N LEU A 608 -23.72 2.46 -3.23
CA LEU A 608 -25.17 2.70 -3.34
C LEU A 608 -25.66 3.89 -2.50
N TYR A 609 -24.75 4.72 -2.01
CA TYR A 609 -25.10 5.83 -1.11
C TYR A 609 -25.91 6.91 -1.83
N SER A 610 -27.17 7.07 -1.42
CA SER A 610 -28.16 7.88 -2.14
C SER A 610 -28.53 9.20 -1.45
N VAL A 611 -27.96 9.51 -0.29
CA VAL A 611 -28.34 10.68 0.53
C VAL A 611 -28.00 12.02 -0.13
N PRO A 612 -26.79 12.27 -0.67
CA PRO A 612 -26.43 13.59 -1.20
C PRO A 612 -27.37 14.14 -2.29
N PRO A 613 -27.73 13.38 -3.34
CA PRO A 613 -28.67 13.89 -4.35
C PRO A 613 -30.08 14.13 -3.79
N VAL A 614 -30.46 13.40 -2.74
CA VAL A 614 -31.74 13.60 -2.06
C VAL A 614 -31.71 14.86 -1.21
N THR A 615 -30.66 15.10 -0.42
CA THR A 615 -30.51 16.32 0.38
C THR A 615 -30.49 17.58 -0.49
N ASP A 616 -29.82 17.55 -1.65
CA ASP A 616 -29.79 18.67 -2.60
C ASP A 616 -31.21 18.97 -3.17
N SER A 617 -31.96 17.91 -3.46
CA SER A 617 -33.34 18.00 -3.94
C SER A 617 -34.28 18.56 -2.87
N VAL A 618 -34.10 18.13 -1.61
CA VAL A 618 -34.86 18.64 -0.46
C VAL A 618 -34.54 20.11 -0.18
N ALA A 619 -33.27 20.50 -0.20
CA ALA A 619 -32.87 21.91 -0.04
C ALA A 619 -33.50 22.80 -1.12
N SER A 620 -33.50 22.34 -2.38
CA SER A 620 -34.15 23.04 -3.48
C SER A 620 -35.67 23.14 -3.32
N LEU A 621 -36.32 22.09 -2.82
CA LEU A 621 -37.76 22.09 -2.51
C LEU A 621 -38.07 23.08 -1.38
N TYR A 622 -37.30 23.04 -0.29
CA TYR A 622 -37.46 23.92 0.85
C TYR A 622 -37.32 25.40 0.47
N ASN A 623 -36.32 25.76 -0.33
CA ASN A 623 -36.16 27.13 -0.84
C ASN A 623 -37.35 27.60 -1.68
N ARG A 624 -37.90 26.74 -2.55
CA ARG A 624 -39.12 27.07 -3.31
C ARG A 624 -40.33 27.25 -2.40
N LEU A 625 -40.47 26.45 -1.35
CA LEU A 625 -41.56 26.59 -0.38
C LEU A 625 -41.42 27.86 0.45
N LEU A 626 -40.20 28.29 0.80
CA LEU A 626 -39.96 29.59 1.43
C LEU A 626 -40.46 30.75 0.53
N ASP A 627 -40.15 30.70 -0.76
CA ASP A 627 -40.60 31.73 -1.72
C ASP A 627 -42.12 31.75 -1.92
N GLN A 628 -42.77 30.58 -1.88
CA GLN A 628 -44.20 30.46 -2.16
C GLN A 628 -45.08 30.67 -0.92
N LEU A 629 -44.61 30.26 0.26
CA LEU A 629 -45.42 30.23 1.47
C LEU A 629 -45.09 31.37 2.45
N LEU A 630 -43.80 31.70 2.61
CA LEU A 630 -43.34 32.66 3.64
C LEU A 630 -43.14 34.06 3.08
N LEU A 631 -42.53 34.19 1.89
CA LEU A 631 -42.21 35.48 1.31
C LEU A 631 -43.46 36.35 0.98
N PRO A 632 -44.56 35.83 0.40
CA PRO A 632 -45.70 36.69 0.04
C PRO A 632 -46.35 37.40 1.25
N PRO A 633 -46.62 36.71 2.38
CA PRO A 633 -47.07 37.38 3.61
C PRO A 633 -46.10 38.45 4.13
N LEU A 634 -44.78 38.24 4.03
CA LEU A 634 -43.77 39.22 4.45
C LEU A 634 -43.80 40.46 3.56
N VAL A 635 -43.94 40.32 2.25
CA VAL A 635 -44.09 41.45 1.32
C VAL A 635 -45.36 42.25 1.62
N LYS A 636 -46.49 41.57 1.88
CA LYS A 636 -47.73 42.25 2.29
C LYS A 636 -47.62 42.96 3.63
N ARG A 637 -46.87 42.39 4.57
CA ARG A 637 -46.55 43.05 5.84
C ARG A 637 -45.71 44.32 5.61
N MET A 638 -44.72 44.28 4.73
CA MET A 638 -43.92 45.47 4.38
C MET A 638 -44.77 46.59 3.77
N GLU A 639 -45.69 46.26 2.86
CA GLU A 639 -46.64 47.23 2.30
C GLU A 639 -47.52 47.85 3.39
N TYR A 640 -48.01 47.05 4.34
CA TYR A 640 -48.79 47.52 5.48
C TYR A 640 -47.98 48.44 6.40
N VAL A 641 -46.75 48.05 6.78
CA VAL A 641 -45.88 48.85 7.66
C VAL A 641 -45.52 50.18 6.99
N LEU A 642 -45.27 50.18 5.68
CA LEU A 642 -45.02 51.40 4.91
C LEU A 642 -46.23 52.32 4.91
N ALA A 643 -47.44 51.79 4.66
CA ALA A 643 -48.68 52.56 4.67
C ALA A 643 -49.01 53.13 6.06
N ASP A 644 -48.83 52.32 7.12
CA ASP A 644 -49.06 52.73 8.51
C ASP A 644 -48.05 53.78 8.98
N ALA A 645 -46.78 53.68 8.60
CA ALA A 645 -45.77 54.70 8.90
C ALA A 645 -46.11 56.06 8.26
N ILE A 646 -46.61 56.06 7.03
CA ILE A 646 -47.11 57.28 6.37
C ILE A 646 -48.30 57.85 7.14
N ALA A 647 -49.24 57.00 7.58
CA ALA A 647 -50.42 57.42 8.34
C ALA A 647 -50.06 58.02 9.72
N ARG A 648 -49.04 57.48 10.40
CA ARG A 648 -48.52 57.97 11.70
C ARG A 648 -47.57 59.15 11.59
N GLN A 649 -47.28 59.62 10.37
CA GLN A 649 -46.30 60.66 10.08
C GLN A 649 -44.86 60.33 10.55
N ASP A 650 -44.50 59.04 10.59
CA ASP A 650 -43.15 58.61 10.94
C ASP A 650 -42.26 58.56 9.69
N SER A 651 -41.51 59.63 9.46
CA SER A 651 -40.58 59.76 8.33
C SER A 651 -39.43 58.74 8.35
N LYS A 652 -38.99 58.29 9.52
CA LYS A 652 -37.88 57.32 9.63
C LYS A 652 -38.38 55.94 9.26
N ALA A 653 -39.47 55.49 9.90
CA ALA A 653 -40.06 54.19 9.64
C ALA A 653 -40.53 54.04 8.18
N ALA A 654 -41.11 55.09 7.60
CA ALA A 654 -41.54 55.08 6.19
C ALA A 654 -40.36 54.96 5.22
N TYR A 655 -39.22 55.62 5.50
CA TYR A 655 -38.02 55.49 4.67
C TYR A 655 -37.43 54.09 4.76
N ASP A 656 -37.26 53.57 5.98
CA ASP A 656 -36.64 52.25 6.20
C ASP A 656 -37.50 51.14 5.57
N ALA A 657 -38.83 51.18 5.76
CA ALA A 657 -39.75 50.24 5.13
C ALA A 657 -39.74 50.33 3.59
N LEU A 658 -39.73 51.55 3.02
CA LEU A 658 -39.64 51.76 1.57
C LEU A 658 -38.33 51.20 1.00
N ARG A 659 -37.21 51.41 1.68
CA ARG A 659 -35.90 50.89 1.27
C ARG A 659 -35.89 49.37 1.23
N ILE A 660 -36.35 48.70 2.29
CA ILE A 660 -36.41 47.23 2.33
C ILE A 660 -37.36 46.68 1.27
N TYR A 661 -38.51 47.33 1.07
CA TYR A 661 -39.45 46.95 0.01
C TYR A 661 -38.83 47.05 -1.39
N LEU A 662 -38.03 48.10 -1.66
CA LEU A 662 -37.30 48.26 -2.93
C LEU A 662 -36.15 47.25 -3.08
N LEU A 663 -35.48 46.85 -1.99
CA LEU A 663 -34.42 45.83 -2.02
C LEU A 663 -34.94 44.43 -2.38
N LEU A 664 -36.20 44.12 -2.09
CA LEU A 664 -36.86 42.89 -2.55
C LEU A 664 -37.40 43.01 -3.98
N ASN A 665 -37.55 44.23 -4.48
CA ASN A 665 -38.10 44.56 -5.79
C ASN A 665 -37.01 45.18 -6.69
N LEU A 666 -35.81 44.62 -6.66
CA LEU A 666 -34.69 45.09 -7.49
C LEU A 666 -34.90 44.71 -8.96
N ASP A 667 -34.54 45.62 -9.85
CA ASP A 667 -34.41 45.34 -11.27
C ASP A 667 -33.04 44.70 -11.55
N LYS A 668 -32.89 44.01 -12.69
CA LYS A 668 -31.64 43.31 -13.05
C LYS A 668 -30.38 44.19 -13.00
N ASP A 669 -30.53 45.48 -13.28
CA ASP A 669 -29.43 46.45 -13.29
C ASP A 669 -28.99 46.89 -11.88
N HIS A 670 -29.71 46.47 -10.83
CA HIS A 670 -29.49 46.89 -9.43
C HIS A 670 -29.33 45.71 -8.45
N GLU A 671 -29.12 44.49 -8.95
CA GLU A 671 -28.91 43.30 -8.09
C GLU A 671 -27.68 43.43 -7.18
N ASP A 672 -26.71 44.27 -7.55
CA ASP A 672 -25.52 44.61 -6.74
C ASP A 672 -25.87 45.31 -5.41
N LYS A 673 -27.05 45.94 -5.31
CA LYS A 673 -27.54 46.60 -4.10
C LYS A 673 -28.20 45.64 -3.11
N TYR A 674 -28.42 44.37 -3.47
CA TYR A 674 -29.08 43.40 -2.61
C TYR A 674 -28.28 43.14 -1.33
N ASN A 675 -28.92 43.28 -0.17
CA ASN A 675 -28.32 43.02 1.12
C ASN A 675 -29.26 42.17 1.99
N ALA A 676 -28.99 40.87 2.02
CA ALA A 676 -29.79 39.91 2.77
C ALA A 676 -29.79 40.20 4.28
N ALA A 677 -28.63 40.54 4.86
CA ALA A 677 -28.50 40.83 6.29
C ALA A 677 -29.32 42.06 6.72
N GLU A 678 -29.40 43.08 5.87
CA GLU A 678 -30.20 44.28 6.12
C GLU A 678 -31.71 43.96 6.10
N ILE A 679 -32.17 43.24 5.07
CA ILE A 679 -33.57 42.80 4.95
C ILE A 679 -33.94 41.90 6.13
N GLN A 680 -33.11 40.91 6.43
CA GLN A 680 -33.29 39.96 7.53
C GLN A 680 -33.42 40.69 8.87
N SER A 681 -32.48 41.60 9.17
CA SER A 681 -32.48 42.36 10.42
C SER A 681 -33.73 43.22 10.56
N TRP A 682 -34.15 43.88 9.47
CA TRP A 682 -35.38 44.67 9.48
C TRP A 682 -36.63 43.80 9.70
N VAL A 683 -36.75 42.67 9.01
CA VAL A 683 -37.88 41.74 9.15
C VAL A 683 -37.97 41.18 10.56
N ILE A 684 -36.85 40.73 11.13
CA ILE A 684 -36.80 40.20 12.50
C ILE A 684 -37.17 41.28 13.53
N ASN A 685 -36.78 42.53 13.29
CA ASN A 685 -37.11 43.67 14.17
C ASN A 685 -38.59 44.08 14.06
N ASP A 686 -39.18 44.16 12.86
CA ASP A 686 -40.63 44.44 12.70
C ASP A 686 -41.46 43.35 13.38
N LEU A 687 -41.08 42.08 13.17
CA LEU A 687 -41.71 40.94 13.83
C LEU A 687 -41.42 40.88 15.33
N GLY A 688 -40.54 41.73 15.88
CA GLY A 688 -40.36 41.86 17.32
C GLY A 688 -41.55 42.51 18.02
N ASN A 689 -42.43 43.18 17.29
CA ASN A 689 -43.64 43.81 17.81
C ASN A 689 -44.78 42.79 17.90
N SER A 690 -45.41 42.66 19.08
CA SER A 690 -46.21 41.50 19.51
C SER A 690 -47.37 41.08 18.59
N ASP A 691 -47.94 41.99 17.79
CA ASP A 691 -49.17 41.73 17.03
C ASP A 691 -48.94 41.01 15.69
N SER A 692 -47.73 41.07 15.12
CA SER A 692 -47.45 40.53 13.77
C SER A 692 -47.14 39.05 13.73
N VAL A 693 -46.75 38.46 14.86
CA VAL A 693 -46.24 37.08 14.92
C VAL A 693 -47.30 36.08 15.34
N ALA A 694 -48.42 36.56 15.90
CA ALA A 694 -49.55 35.73 16.28
C ALA A 694 -50.11 34.94 15.09
N GLY A 695 -50.09 35.53 13.88
CA GLY A 695 -50.54 34.87 12.65
C GLY A 695 -49.74 33.64 12.25
N PHE A 696 -48.47 33.56 12.65
CA PHE A 696 -47.58 32.43 12.35
C PHE A 696 -47.37 31.46 13.53
N GLY A 697 -48.15 31.57 14.61
CA GLY A 697 -47.98 30.70 15.78
C GLY A 697 -46.78 31.06 16.68
N GLY A 698 -46.21 32.26 16.54
CA GLY A 698 -45.17 32.80 17.43
C GLY A 698 -43.78 32.93 16.81
N ARG A 699 -42.91 33.72 17.46
CA ARG A 699 -41.62 34.16 16.90
C ARG A 699 -40.64 33.03 16.68
N ALA A 700 -40.58 32.10 17.62
CA ALA A 700 -39.66 30.97 17.54
C ALA A 700 -39.94 30.07 16.32
N ALA A 701 -41.21 29.95 15.89
CA ALA A 701 -41.60 29.07 14.79
C ALA A 701 -41.12 29.59 13.42
N VAL A 702 -40.99 30.90 13.23
CA VAL A 702 -40.67 31.48 11.90
C VAL A 702 -39.27 32.04 11.80
N LEU A 703 -38.65 32.38 12.93
CA LEU A 703 -37.32 32.98 12.96
C LEU A 703 -36.31 32.18 12.13
N THR A 704 -36.23 30.86 12.37
CA THR A 704 -35.33 29.95 11.67
C THR A 704 -35.56 29.94 10.15
N HIS A 705 -36.81 30.08 9.71
CA HIS A 705 -37.15 30.11 8.29
C HIS A 705 -36.88 31.47 7.63
N ILE A 706 -37.01 32.58 8.38
CA ILE A 706 -36.61 33.91 7.90
C ILE A 706 -35.10 34.00 7.74
N GLU A 707 -34.36 33.48 8.73
CA GLU A 707 -32.90 33.37 8.65
C GLU A 707 -32.48 32.53 7.43
N ALA A 708 -33.17 31.41 7.17
CA ALA A 708 -32.90 30.58 6.00
C ALA A 708 -33.30 31.25 4.66
N LEU A 709 -34.39 32.03 4.64
CA LEU A 709 -34.83 32.75 3.44
C LEU A 709 -33.84 33.85 3.05
N PHE A 710 -33.26 34.54 4.04
CA PHE A 710 -32.33 35.66 3.85
C PHE A 710 -30.90 35.31 4.30
N ASP A 711 -30.45 34.09 4.05
CA ASP A 711 -29.10 33.62 4.42
C ASP A 711 -27.97 34.21 3.56
N GLY A 712 -28.32 34.87 2.45
CA GLY A 712 -27.38 35.45 1.49
C GLY A 712 -26.85 34.48 0.43
N SER A 713 -27.33 33.23 0.41
CA SER A 713 -26.97 32.23 -0.62
C SER A 713 -27.55 32.56 -1.99
N ARG A 714 -28.62 33.35 -2.05
CA ARG A 714 -29.31 33.78 -3.27
C ARG A 714 -29.99 35.14 -3.12
N VAL A 715 -30.25 35.78 -4.26
CA VAL A 715 -31.07 36.99 -4.34
C VAL A 715 -32.54 36.60 -4.23
N VAL A 716 -33.25 37.17 -3.27
CA VAL A 716 -34.69 36.95 -3.05
C VAL A 716 -35.47 38.09 -3.69
N HIS A 717 -36.37 37.76 -4.61
CA HIS A 717 -37.25 38.71 -5.27
C HIS A 717 -38.69 38.57 -4.80
N SER A 718 -39.39 39.70 -4.66
CA SER A 718 -40.82 39.73 -4.37
C SER A 718 -41.61 38.90 -5.40
N PRO A 719 -42.58 38.08 -4.94
CA PRO A 719 -43.47 37.33 -5.82
C PRO A 719 -44.56 38.19 -6.46
N TYR A 720 -44.72 39.44 -6.00
CA TYR A 720 -45.69 40.41 -6.51
C TYR A 720 -44.99 41.52 -7.30
N GLU A 721 -45.70 42.08 -8.28
CA GLU A 721 -45.29 43.33 -8.93
C GLU A 721 -45.26 44.50 -7.93
N LYS A 722 -44.40 45.48 -8.19
CA LYS A 722 -44.22 46.66 -7.33
C LYS A 722 -45.52 47.46 -7.26
N ASP A 723 -45.95 47.82 -6.05
CA ASP A 723 -47.02 48.79 -5.88
C ASP A 723 -46.49 50.21 -6.15
N GLU A 724 -46.52 50.59 -7.43
CA GLU A 724 -46.10 51.91 -7.90
C GLU A 724 -46.91 53.06 -7.27
N ALA A 725 -48.15 52.81 -6.83
CA ALA A 725 -48.96 53.83 -6.17
C ALA A 725 -48.44 54.09 -4.75
N LEU A 726 -48.19 53.03 -3.99
CA LEU A 726 -47.65 53.11 -2.63
C LEU A 726 -46.23 53.70 -2.63
N ILE A 727 -45.36 53.30 -3.58
CA ILE A 727 -44.02 53.88 -3.73
C ILE A 727 -44.09 55.38 -3.99
N ARG A 728 -44.96 55.83 -4.91
CA ARG A 728 -45.14 57.27 -5.18
C ARG A 728 -45.66 58.02 -3.96
N GLN A 729 -46.61 57.45 -3.24
CA GLN A 729 -47.16 58.04 -2.01
C GLN A 729 -46.07 58.19 -0.92
N ALA A 730 -45.27 57.14 -0.71
CA ALA A 730 -44.17 57.14 0.25
C ALA A 730 -43.12 58.19 -0.10
N ARG A 731 -42.69 58.25 -1.38
CA ARG A 731 -41.71 59.25 -1.85
C ARG A 731 -42.23 60.68 -1.69
N ALA A 732 -43.49 60.95 -2.02
CA ALA A 732 -44.09 62.26 -1.85
C ALA A 732 -44.17 62.69 -0.37
N PHE A 733 -44.50 61.77 0.54
CA PHE A 733 -44.47 62.01 1.99
C PHE A 733 -43.05 62.31 2.49
N LEU A 734 -42.06 61.54 2.03
CA LEU A 734 -40.66 61.68 2.41
C LEU A 734 -39.96 62.91 1.81
N ASP A 735 -40.47 63.44 0.69
CA ASP A 735 -39.99 64.69 0.07
C ASP A 735 -40.33 65.94 0.90
N GLY A 736 -41.40 65.89 1.71
CA GLY A 736 -41.82 66.99 2.59
C GLY A 736 -41.02 67.13 3.89
N HIS A 737 -40.11 66.19 4.19
CA HIS A 737 -39.38 66.11 5.46
C HIS A 737 -37.85 66.25 5.26
N THR A 738 -37.14 66.80 6.24
CA THR A 738 -35.71 67.20 6.17
C THR A 738 -34.79 66.07 5.71
N SER A 739 -34.27 66.17 4.48
CA SER A 739 -33.38 65.16 3.86
C SER A 739 -32.01 65.04 4.53
N THR A 740 -31.49 66.13 5.11
CA THR A 740 -30.13 66.19 5.63
C THR A 740 -29.92 65.34 6.89
N GLU A 741 -30.93 65.24 7.76
CA GLU A 741 -30.87 64.40 8.97
C GLU A 741 -30.83 62.91 8.61
N ARG A 742 -31.54 62.50 7.54
CA ARG A 742 -31.51 61.12 7.04
C ARG A 742 -30.14 60.76 6.44
N ILE A 743 -29.56 61.66 5.65
CA ILE A 743 -28.22 61.50 5.07
C ILE A 743 -27.19 61.42 6.20
N TYR A 744 -27.30 62.29 7.21
CA TYR A 744 -26.45 62.26 8.39
C TYR A 744 -26.55 60.93 9.14
N ALA A 745 -27.76 60.47 9.48
CA ALA A 745 -27.96 59.22 10.20
C ALA A 745 -27.37 58.00 9.47
N ARG A 746 -27.49 57.94 8.13
CA ARG A 746 -26.91 56.85 7.33
C ARG A 746 -25.40 56.94 7.19
N ALA A 747 -24.87 58.15 6.97
CA ALA A 747 -23.43 58.36 6.93
C ALA A 747 -22.81 57.97 8.28
N LEU A 748 -23.46 58.32 9.40
CA LEU A 748 -23.02 57.96 10.74
C LEU A 748 -23.06 56.44 10.98
N ALA A 749 -24.17 55.77 10.64
CA ALA A 749 -24.31 54.32 10.79
C ALA A 749 -23.28 53.55 9.95
N ALA A 750 -22.96 54.03 8.74
CA ALA A 750 -21.93 53.43 7.90
C ALA A 750 -20.51 53.62 8.47
N MET A 751 -20.26 54.71 9.19
CA MET A 751 -18.97 54.96 9.86
C MET A 751 -18.83 54.22 11.19
N GLU A 752 -19.93 53.86 11.85
CA GLU A 752 -19.91 53.30 13.21
C GLU A 752 -19.18 51.94 13.28
N SER A 753 -19.21 51.14 12.21
CA SER A 753 -18.48 49.86 12.13
C SER A 753 -16.95 50.01 12.07
N GLU A 754 -16.48 51.16 11.56
CA GLU A 754 -15.06 51.48 11.45
C GLU A 754 -14.59 52.41 12.58
N ALA A 755 -15.49 52.74 13.52
CA ALA A 755 -15.19 53.65 14.60
C ALA A 755 -14.13 53.07 15.55
N PRO A 756 -13.24 53.92 16.10
CA PRO A 756 -12.33 53.51 17.19
C PRO A 756 -13.09 52.93 18.39
N GLN A 757 -12.35 52.33 19.32
CA GLN A 757 -12.95 51.88 20.58
C GLN A 757 -13.59 53.04 21.36
N GLU A 758 -14.67 52.74 22.05
CA GLU A 758 -15.39 53.67 22.93
C GLU A 758 -14.45 54.33 23.97
N PHE A 759 -14.70 55.60 24.25
CA PHE A 759 -14.02 56.31 25.33
C PHE A 759 -14.72 56.04 26.66
N THR A 760 -13.99 55.52 27.63
CA THR A 760 -14.54 55.09 28.93
C THR A 760 -13.76 55.70 30.08
N LEU A 761 -14.39 55.83 31.25
CA LEU A 761 -13.72 56.35 32.45
C LEU A 761 -12.53 55.47 32.87
N VAL A 762 -12.69 54.15 32.76
CA VAL A 762 -11.62 53.19 33.05
C VAL A 762 -10.41 53.39 32.14
N ARG A 763 -10.62 53.69 30.86
CA ARG A 763 -9.53 53.93 29.91
C ARG A 763 -8.87 55.29 30.09
N ALA A 764 -9.64 56.32 30.46
CA ALA A 764 -9.14 57.67 30.65
C ALA A 764 -8.38 57.87 31.97
N VAL A 765 -8.84 57.22 33.03
CA VAL A 765 -8.36 57.40 34.40
C VAL A 765 -7.53 56.21 34.89
N GLY A 766 -7.74 55.01 34.38
CA GLY A 766 -7.06 53.78 34.83
C GLY A 766 -7.80 53.05 35.95
N ALA A 767 -7.12 52.11 36.61
CA ALA A 767 -7.70 51.23 37.62
C ALA A 767 -8.35 51.96 38.82
N ASP A 768 -7.91 53.19 39.09
CA ASP A 768 -8.43 54.04 40.18
C ASP A 768 -9.79 54.70 39.84
N ALA A 769 -10.31 54.53 38.63
CA ALA A 769 -11.56 55.18 38.21
C ALA A 769 -12.76 54.78 39.10
N GLY A 770 -12.85 53.49 39.46
CA GLY A 770 -13.95 52.96 40.26
C GLY A 770 -13.88 53.27 41.75
N THR A 771 -12.77 53.83 42.24
CA THR A 771 -12.61 54.22 43.65
C THR A 771 -12.90 55.70 43.90
N VAL A 772 -13.09 56.48 42.82
CA VAL A 772 -13.21 57.95 42.89
C VAL A 772 -14.45 58.47 42.16
N PHE A 773 -14.89 57.80 41.09
CA PHE A 773 -16.02 58.25 40.26
C PHE A 773 -17.17 57.25 40.22
N VAL A 774 -18.40 57.78 40.16
CA VAL A 774 -19.64 57.05 39.91
C VAL A 774 -20.44 57.78 38.83
N ARG A 775 -21.30 57.05 38.09
CA ARG A 775 -22.22 57.67 37.13
C ARG A 775 -23.62 57.83 37.72
N SER A 776 -24.17 59.04 37.69
CA SER A 776 -25.50 59.37 38.25
C SER A 776 -26.66 58.65 37.54
N ASN A 777 -26.46 58.22 36.30
CA ASN A 777 -27.44 57.47 35.51
C ASN A 777 -27.35 55.94 35.70
N GLY A 778 -26.50 55.44 36.61
CA GLY A 778 -26.31 54.02 36.86
C GLY A 778 -25.59 53.25 35.74
N ALA A 779 -25.05 53.96 34.73
CA ALA A 779 -24.32 53.32 33.65
C ALA A 779 -22.95 52.79 34.12
N PRO A 780 -22.50 51.64 33.60
CA PRO A 780 -21.17 51.11 33.89
C PRO A 780 -20.03 52.07 33.53
N LEU A 781 -18.92 52.01 34.27
CA LEU A 781 -17.71 52.84 34.04
C LEU A 781 -16.91 52.44 32.80
N ASP A 782 -17.17 51.25 32.26
CA ASP A 782 -16.61 50.70 31.03
C ASP A 782 -17.47 51.01 29.79
N ARG A 783 -18.51 51.85 29.93
CA ARG A 783 -19.26 52.48 28.83
C ARG A 783 -19.20 54.00 28.96
N GLY A 784 -19.13 54.70 27.84
CA GLY A 784 -18.97 56.15 27.80
C GLY A 784 -19.36 56.77 26.46
N VAL A 785 -18.40 57.43 25.80
CA VAL A 785 -18.64 58.15 24.55
C VAL A 785 -18.25 57.25 23.37
N PRO A 786 -19.16 56.92 22.44
CA PRO A 786 -18.86 56.06 21.29
C PRO A 786 -17.64 56.57 20.52
N GLY A 787 -16.82 55.65 20.02
CA GLY A 787 -15.53 55.99 19.40
C GLY A 787 -15.63 56.94 18.22
N ILE A 788 -16.75 56.93 17.49
CA ILE A 788 -17.00 57.87 16.39
C ILE A 788 -17.05 59.32 16.87
N PHE A 789 -17.40 59.58 18.14
CA PHE A 789 -17.43 60.90 18.79
C PHE A 789 -16.19 61.13 19.67
N THR A 790 -15.07 60.50 19.34
CA THR A 790 -13.76 60.82 19.94
C THR A 790 -12.95 61.69 18.97
N ARG A 791 -11.86 62.30 19.44
CA ARG A 791 -10.96 63.06 18.56
C ARG A 791 -10.37 62.20 17.45
N GLU A 792 -10.02 60.96 17.77
CA GLU A 792 -9.53 59.99 16.77
C GLU A 792 -10.63 59.68 15.75
N GLY A 793 -11.86 59.36 16.22
CA GLY A 793 -13.01 59.13 15.35
C GLY A 793 -13.35 60.35 14.47
N TYR A 794 -13.23 61.56 15.02
CA TYR A 794 -13.44 62.78 14.25
C TYR A 794 -12.36 62.99 13.18
N ARG A 795 -11.07 62.89 13.53
CA ARG A 795 -9.97 63.25 12.62
C ARG A 795 -9.62 62.17 11.62
N GLU A 796 -9.58 60.92 12.07
CA GLU A 796 -9.11 59.81 11.25
C GLU A 796 -10.23 59.22 10.39
N LEU A 797 -11.48 59.30 10.84
CA LEU A 797 -12.62 58.71 10.16
C LEU A 797 -13.59 59.77 9.63
N PHE A 798 -14.25 60.53 10.51
CA PHE A 798 -15.33 61.44 10.12
C PHE A 798 -14.85 62.53 9.16
N ASP A 799 -13.87 63.36 9.53
CA ASP A 799 -13.47 64.54 8.74
C ASP A 799 -12.76 64.18 7.43
N LYS A 800 -11.91 63.12 7.45
CA LYS A 800 -11.19 62.64 6.27
C LYS A 800 -12.10 61.99 5.23
N ARG A 801 -13.05 61.16 5.68
CA ARG A 801 -13.93 60.37 4.78
C ARG A 801 -15.34 60.94 4.65
N LEU A 802 -15.64 62.08 5.27
CA LEU A 802 -16.94 62.75 5.15
C LEU A 802 -17.43 62.86 3.70
N PRO A 803 -16.61 63.26 2.71
CA PRO A 803 -17.08 63.38 1.33
C PRO A 803 -17.50 62.02 0.74
N GLU A 804 -16.78 60.95 1.06
CA GLU A 804 -17.05 59.59 0.57
C GLU A 804 -18.38 59.06 1.13
N PHE A 805 -18.56 59.10 2.45
CA PHE A 805 -19.77 58.60 3.09
C PHE A 805 -21.00 59.45 2.78
N VAL A 806 -20.85 60.78 2.67
CA VAL A 806 -21.95 61.66 2.25
C VAL A 806 -22.32 61.39 0.79
N ALA A 807 -21.34 61.18 -0.09
CA ALA A 807 -21.61 60.80 -1.48
C ALA A 807 -22.34 59.45 -1.58
N ALA A 808 -21.89 58.43 -0.84
CA ALA A 808 -22.54 57.12 -0.78
C ALA A 808 -23.95 57.17 -0.19
N ALA A 809 -24.14 57.88 0.93
CA ALA A 809 -25.44 58.06 1.56
C ALA A 809 -26.41 58.85 0.67
N THR A 810 -25.91 59.85 -0.07
CA THR A 810 -26.70 60.63 -1.03
C THR A 810 -27.07 59.81 -2.28
N ALA A 811 -26.17 58.97 -2.78
CA ALA A 811 -26.46 58.06 -3.89
C ALA A 811 -27.54 57.04 -3.50
N ASN A 812 -27.42 56.46 -2.30
CA ASN A 812 -28.41 55.54 -1.73
C ASN A 812 -29.76 56.22 -1.51
N ASP A 813 -29.78 57.46 -1.00
CA ASP A 813 -31.00 58.26 -0.90
C ASP A 813 -31.62 58.53 -2.28
N GLY A 814 -30.79 58.89 -3.25
CA GLY A 814 -31.21 59.16 -4.62
C GLY A 814 -31.88 57.96 -5.29
N TRP A 815 -31.37 56.76 -5.05
CA TRP A 815 -32.00 55.51 -5.51
C TRP A 815 -33.36 55.25 -4.87
N VAL A 816 -33.43 55.26 -3.52
CA VAL A 816 -34.70 55.00 -2.80
C VAL A 816 -35.77 56.03 -3.18
N MET A 817 -35.38 57.29 -3.32
CA MET A 817 -36.26 58.40 -3.70
C MET A 817 -36.55 58.46 -5.21
N GLY A 818 -35.95 57.60 -6.04
CA GLY A 818 -36.21 57.53 -7.49
C GLY A 818 -35.64 58.69 -8.31
N ARG A 819 -34.58 59.34 -7.83
CA ARG A 819 -33.94 60.52 -8.44
C ARG A 819 -32.77 60.20 -9.38
N GLU A 820 -32.43 58.92 -9.55
CA GLU A 820 -31.36 58.45 -10.46
C GLU A 820 -31.64 58.76 -11.95
N SER A 821 -32.91 58.84 -12.34
CA SER A 821 -33.35 59.00 -13.74
C SER A 821 -33.30 60.43 -14.29
N THR A 822 -32.83 61.40 -13.51
CA THR A 822 -32.57 62.74 -14.04
C THR A 822 -31.31 62.66 -14.92
N PRO A 823 -31.38 62.93 -16.24
CA PRO A 823 -30.28 62.64 -17.15
C PRO A 823 -28.99 63.31 -16.66
N LYS A 824 -27.92 62.53 -16.48
CA LYS A 824 -26.57 62.97 -16.06
C LYS A 824 -26.13 64.28 -16.71
N LYS A 825 -26.51 64.52 -17.98
CA LYS A 825 -26.21 65.77 -18.69
C LYS A 825 -26.96 67.00 -18.18
N LEU A 826 -28.22 66.90 -17.75
CA LEU A 826 -28.98 68.05 -17.24
C LEU A 826 -28.62 68.34 -15.77
N THR A 827 -28.36 67.29 -14.98
CA THR A 827 -27.90 67.41 -13.58
C THR A 827 -26.43 67.83 -13.46
N ASP A 828 -25.53 67.40 -14.34
CA ASP A 828 -24.14 67.92 -14.37
C ASP A 828 -24.11 69.38 -14.86
N SER A 829 -25.03 69.80 -15.74
CA SER A 829 -25.19 71.20 -16.17
C SER A 829 -25.69 72.10 -15.04
N LEU A 830 -26.61 71.62 -14.20
CA LEU A 830 -27.13 72.36 -13.05
C LEU A 830 -26.19 72.26 -11.82
N ARG A 831 -25.50 71.14 -11.61
CA ARG A 831 -24.46 70.96 -10.57
C ARG A 831 -23.21 71.79 -10.84
N SER A 832 -22.82 71.97 -12.11
CA SER A 832 -21.70 72.84 -12.50
C SER A 832 -22.04 74.34 -12.42
N GLN A 833 -23.33 74.71 -12.36
CA GLN A 833 -23.77 76.09 -12.19
C GLN A 833 -23.88 76.53 -10.72
N ILE A 834 -23.84 75.60 -9.76
CA ILE A 834 -23.75 75.91 -8.32
C ILE A 834 -22.53 75.20 -7.71
N PRO A 835 -21.31 75.75 -7.85
CA PRO A 835 -20.14 75.25 -7.14
C PRO A 835 -20.41 75.34 -5.63
N GLY A 836 -20.53 74.19 -4.96
CA GLY A 836 -20.61 74.13 -3.49
C GLY A 836 -21.88 73.54 -2.88
N GLN A 837 -22.80 72.93 -3.65
CA GLN A 837 -23.98 72.26 -3.09
C GLN A 837 -23.65 70.92 -2.38
N GLU A 838 -22.73 70.11 -2.90
CA GLU A 838 -22.18 68.96 -2.14
C GLU A 838 -21.42 69.42 -0.89
N GLN A 839 -20.72 70.55 -1.01
CA GLN A 839 -20.07 71.20 0.13
C GLN A 839 -21.09 71.81 1.11
N SER A 840 -22.33 72.14 0.70
CA SER A 840 -23.36 72.65 1.62
C SER A 840 -24.00 71.51 2.41
N VAL A 841 -24.29 70.38 1.78
CA VAL A 841 -24.78 69.18 2.48
C VAL A 841 -23.71 68.65 3.43
N ALA A 842 -22.46 68.51 2.98
CA ALA A 842 -21.35 68.09 3.85
C ALA A 842 -21.12 69.06 5.02
N ARG A 843 -21.26 70.37 4.81
CA ARG A 843 -21.20 71.38 5.89
C ARG A 843 -22.32 71.20 6.91
N GLU A 844 -23.54 70.94 6.45
CA GLU A 844 -24.69 70.76 7.33
C GLU A 844 -24.64 69.43 8.09
N VAL A 845 -24.21 68.35 7.43
CA VAL A 845 -23.90 67.06 8.08
C VAL A 845 -22.80 67.22 9.13
N ARG A 846 -21.74 67.98 8.83
CA ARG A 846 -20.68 68.32 9.81
C ARG A 846 -21.25 69.13 10.97
N ARG A 847 -22.18 70.06 10.73
CA ARG A 847 -22.85 70.84 11.78
C ARG A 847 -23.66 69.93 12.71
N LEU A 848 -24.46 69.03 12.15
CA LEU A 848 -25.25 68.05 12.92
C LEU A 848 -24.34 67.15 13.76
N TYR A 849 -23.28 66.61 13.15
CA TYR A 849 -22.28 65.80 13.84
C TYR A 849 -21.63 66.55 15.00
N LEU A 850 -21.14 67.77 14.80
CA LEU A 850 -20.48 68.55 15.86
C LEU A 850 -21.46 68.95 16.97
N THR A 851 -22.73 69.17 16.63
CA THR A 851 -23.79 69.42 17.62
C THR A 851 -24.03 68.18 18.47
N GLU A 852 -24.09 66.99 17.86
CA GLU A 852 -24.22 65.73 18.58
C GLU A 852 -22.96 65.37 19.38
N TYR A 853 -21.77 65.66 18.84
CA TYR A 853 -20.48 65.52 19.51
C TYR A 853 -20.49 66.31 20.83
N ALA A 854 -20.85 67.59 20.78
CA ALA A 854 -20.95 68.45 21.95
C ALA A 854 -21.96 67.90 22.96
N ARG A 855 -23.15 67.50 22.51
CA ARG A 855 -24.20 66.94 23.36
C ARG A 855 -23.74 65.66 24.08
N ARG A 856 -23.17 64.70 23.35
CA ARG A 856 -22.73 63.42 23.94
C ARG A 856 -21.62 63.60 24.97
N TRP A 857 -20.69 64.53 24.73
CA TRP A 857 -19.65 64.86 25.70
C TRP A 857 -20.22 65.57 26.92
N GLN A 858 -21.20 66.47 26.74
CA GLN A 858 -21.88 67.14 27.84
C GLN A 858 -22.65 66.13 28.70
N ASP A 859 -23.48 65.28 28.09
CA ASP A 859 -24.23 64.22 28.79
C ASP A 859 -23.30 63.24 29.52
N PHE A 860 -22.15 62.91 28.92
CA PHE A 860 -21.15 62.05 29.55
C PHE A 860 -20.52 62.72 30.77
N LEU A 861 -20.08 63.98 30.66
CA LEU A 861 -19.44 64.72 31.74
C LEU A 861 -20.43 65.02 32.88
N ASP A 862 -21.66 65.41 32.55
CA ASP A 862 -22.74 65.65 33.52
C ASP A 862 -23.12 64.37 34.27
N SER A 863 -22.85 63.20 33.69
CA SER A 863 -23.08 61.92 34.40
C SER A 863 -22.01 61.62 35.46
N ILE A 864 -20.82 62.21 35.41
CA ILE A 864 -19.69 61.87 36.29
C ILE A 864 -19.80 62.59 37.63
N HIS A 865 -19.88 61.82 38.71
CA HIS A 865 -19.92 62.34 40.07
C HIS A 865 -18.81 61.73 40.92
N SER A 866 -18.32 62.48 41.91
CA SER A 866 -17.44 61.92 42.94
C SER A 866 -18.22 60.95 43.81
N ILE A 867 -17.59 59.86 44.22
CA ILE A 867 -18.14 59.01 45.28
C ILE A 867 -18.15 59.85 46.56
N ASN A 868 -19.34 60.13 47.10
CA ASN A 868 -19.52 60.84 48.35
C ASN A 868 -20.25 59.93 49.35
N SER A 869 -19.81 59.92 50.60
CA SER A 869 -20.46 59.18 51.69
C SER A 869 -21.80 59.79 52.16
N ALA A 870 -22.25 60.89 51.56
CA ALA A 870 -23.35 61.73 52.05
C ALA A 870 -24.78 61.17 51.81
N GLY A 871 -24.90 59.86 51.55
CA GLY A 871 -26.17 59.19 51.28
C GLY A 871 -26.69 58.29 52.40
N GLU A 872 -25.87 57.90 53.38
CA GLU A 872 -26.29 57.00 54.46
C GLU A 872 -25.95 57.56 55.85
N GLU A 873 -26.98 57.81 56.65
CA GLU A 873 -26.88 58.20 58.05
C GLU A 873 -26.14 57.13 58.87
N GLY A 874 -24.84 57.33 59.12
CA GLY A 874 -24.09 56.41 59.99
C GLY A 874 -22.58 56.45 59.81
N SER A 875 -21.93 57.43 60.45
CA SER A 875 -20.50 57.48 60.80
C SER A 875 -19.56 56.36 60.29
N SER A 876 -18.98 56.56 59.11
CA SER A 876 -17.60 56.14 58.74
C SER A 876 -17.08 56.80 57.45
N GLY A 877 -17.78 57.81 56.91
CA GLY A 877 -17.49 58.44 55.62
C GLY A 877 -16.30 59.41 55.59
N LEU A 878 -15.98 60.10 56.68
CA LEU A 878 -14.97 61.18 56.65
C LEU A 878 -13.56 60.66 56.27
N ALA A 879 -13.17 59.48 56.74
CA ALA A 879 -11.86 58.90 56.42
C ALA A 879 -11.77 58.49 54.94
N TYR A 880 -12.86 57.94 54.40
CA TYR A 880 -12.99 57.56 53.00
C TYR A 880 -13.05 58.80 52.09
N ASP A 881 -13.86 59.81 52.44
CA ASP A 881 -13.96 61.09 51.73
C ASP A 881 -12.60 61.83 51.75
N LEU A 882 -11.87 61.81 52.87
CA LEU A 882 -10.50 62.33 52.94
C LEU A 882 -9.51 61.54 52.08
N GLN A 883 -9.68 60.22 51.94
CA GLN A 883 -8.87 59.39 51.06
C GLN A 883 -9.17 59.66 49.58
N VAL A 884 -10.45 59.81 49.22
CA VAL A 884 -10.89 60.21 47.87
C VAL A 884 -10.35 61.61 47.55
N LEU A 885 -10.48 62.58 48.47
CA LEU A 885 -9.92 63.93 48.31
C LEU A 885 -8.39 63.94 48.18
N ARG A 886 -7.66 63.14 48.97
CA ARG A 886 -6.19 63.00 48.83
C ARG A 886 -5.81 62.40 47.48
N THR A 887 -6.58 61.44 46.99
CA THR A 887 -6.37 60.81 45.68
C THR A 887 -6.62 61.82 44.56
N LEU A 888 -7.70 62.61 44.67
CA LEU A 888 -8.06 63.71 43.76
C LEU A 888 -7.07 64.89 43.78
N ALA A 889 -6.39 65.13 44.91
CA ALA A 889 -5.40 66.19 45.08
C ALA A 889 -3.95 65.77 44.80
N SER A 890 -3.71 64.49 44.45
CA SER A 890 -2.37 63.99 44.18
C SER A 890 -1.77 64.60 42.89
N PRO A 891 -0.43 64.68 42.76
CA PRO A 891 0.22 65.23 41.57
C PRO A 891 -0.17 64.52 40.25
N ASP A 892 -0.58 63.25 40.33
CA ASP A 892 -1.10 62.45 39.20
C ASP A 892 -2.57 62.04 39.44
N SER A 893 -3.40 63.02 39.84
CA SER A 893 -4.76 62.72 40.27
C SER A 893 -5.64 62.17 39.15
N PRO A 894 -6.57 61.25 39.48
CA PRO A 894 -7.62 60.78 38.57
C PRO A 894 -8.38 61.91 37.87
N LEU A 895 -8.65 63.01 38.58
CA LEU A 895 -9.33 64.18 38.03
C LEU A 895 -8.45 64.96 37.03
N MET A 896 -7.15 65.07 37.29
CA MET A 896 -6.20 65.67 36.35
C MET A 896 -6.03 64.82 35.09
N ARG A 897 -5.96 63.48 35.24
CA ARG A 897 -5.90 62.54 34.11
C ARG A 897 -7.17 62.60 33.27
N LEU A 898 -8.35 62.59 33.91
CA LEU A 898 -9.64 62.78 33.25
C LEU A 898 -9.70 64.14 32.53
N GLY A 899 -9.32 65.23 33.21
CA GLY A 899 -9.32 66.57 32.63
C GLY A 899 -8.41 66.67 31.40
N LYS A 900 -7.19 66.11 31.45
CA LYS A 900 -6.30 66.04 30.30
C LYS A 900 -6.89 65.22 29.15
N ALA A 901 -7.48 64.06 29.44
CA ALA A 901 -8.13 63.23 28.44
C ALA A 901 -9.32 63.95 27.80
N VAL A 902 -10.18 64.60 28.58
CA VAL A 902 -11.35 65.36 28.07
C VAL A 902 -10.90 66.54 27.22
N VAL A 903 -9.88 67.30 27.66
CA VAL A 903 -9.30 68.39 26.85
C VAL A 903 -8.75 67.85 25.54
N GLU A 904 -8.04 66.72 25.58
CA GLU A 904 -7.50 66.08 24.38
C GLU A 904 -8.61 65.68 23.40
N GLN A 905 -9.71 65.11 23.90
CA GLN A 905 -10.83 64.65 23.08
C GLN A 905 -11.74 65.78 22.58
N THR A 906 -11.87 66.90 23.31
CA THR A 906 -12.72 68.03 22.92
C THR A 906 -11.99 69.08 22.08
N THR A 907 -10.65 69.04 22.05
CA THR A 907 -9.83 69.92 21.21
C THR A 907 -9.68 69.35 19.79
N LEU A 908 -10.72 69.51 18.98
CA LEU A 908 -10.78 68.94 17.62
C LEU A 908 -9.85 69.63 16.62
N VAL A 909 -9.64 70.94 16.76
CA VAL A 909 -8.76 71.74 15.90
C VAL A 909 -7.45 72.04 16.66
N PRO A 910 -6.26 71.75 16.10
CA PRO A 910 -5.01 72.14 16.74
C PRO A 910 -4.92 73.68 16.85
N PRO A 911 -4.31 74.23 17.90
CA PRO A 911 -4.03 75.66 17.95
C PRO A 911 -3.22 76.05 16.71
N PRO A 912 -3.54 77.17 16.05
CA PRO A 912 -2.81 77.58 14.86
C PRO A 912 -1.32 77.71 15.20
N ASP A 913 -0.47 77.06 14.40
CA ASP A 913 0.98 77.12 14.54
C ASP A 913 1.41 78.59 14.71
N PRO A 914 2.10 78.95 15.81
CA PRO A 914 2.54 80.32 16.03
C PRO A 914 3.34 80.87 14.84
N GLN A 915 4.06 80.02 14.09
CA GLN A 915 4.75 80.42 12.86
C GLN A 915 3.80 80.69 11.70
N ALA A 916 2.69 79.94 11.58
CA ALA A 916 1.65 80.18 10.58
C ALA A 916 0.86 81.47 10.89
N ARG A 917 0.61 81.75 12.17
CA ARG A 917 -0.02 83.00 12.62
C ARG A 917 0.88 84.21 12.37
N GLN A 918 2.19 84.07 12.60
CA GLN A 918 3.18 85.09 12.21
C GLN A 918 3.26 85.28 10.69
N LYS A 919 3.20 84.22 9.88
CA LYS A 919 3.12 84.34 8.41
C LYS A 919 1.84 85.03 7.93
N GLN A 920 0.69 84.71 8.52
CA GLN A 920 -0.59 85.37 8.17
C GLN A 920 -0.64 86.83 8.64
N LEU A 921 -0.08 87.14 9.81
CA LEU A 921 0.05 88.52 10.30
C LEU A 921 1.07 89.31 9.47
N ALA A 922 2.18 88.70 9.06
CA ALA A 922 3.16 89.30 8.15
C ALA A 922 2.56 89.56 6.76
N GLN A 923 1.77 88.63 6.21
CA GLN A 923 1.06 88.80 4.94
C GLN A 923 -0.04 89.89 5.03
N ARG A 924 -0.71 90.04 6.18
CA ARG A 924 -1.68 91.12 6.42
C ARG A 924 -1.04 92.47 6.75
N ALA A 925 0.25 92.51 7.10
CA ALA A 925 1.00 93.75 7.27
C ALA A 925 1.71 94.19 5.98
N SER A 926 1.76 93.33 4.97
CA SER A 926 2.37 93.58 3.65
C SER A 926 1.35 93.71 2.50
N GLY A 927 0.06 93.87 2.81
CA GLY A 927 -1.00 94.23 1.88
C GLY A 927 -1.90 95.25 2.54
#